data_AF-A0A4P2SHN3-F1
#
_entry.id   AF-A0A4P2SHN3-F1
#
_cell.length_a   1.000
_cell.length_b   1.000
_cell.length_c   1.000
_cell.angle_alpha   90.00
_cell.angle_beta   90.00
_cell.angle_gamma   90.00
#
_symmetry.space_group_name_H-M   'P 1'
#
loop_
_entity.id
_entity.type
_entity.pdbx_description
1 polymer ?
#
loop_
_entity_poly.entity_id
_entity_poly.type
_entity_poly.pdbx_seq_one_letter_code
_entity_poly.pdbx_strand_id
1 'polypeptide(L)'
;MPMTHAQRQKVLEEIERKSIVDVAESLGITLVRQGQSYTWSEHDSFVLTPKKNSFYWNSRQVGGGSIKLVQVIKECTHAEALQYLQTVEAGAIETLKEPTPTNFHYYMKEHTQQNATIDYLLQERKLSRETIDFFFEQNLMAQSTYTDKETGQSEPVIVFKHVGLEEKIKGVALQGIWENKKLHGERGRLKRVWGNGYYGLTVRVGYPPKIAEATSEKPIKIIVFEAPIDLMSYYELKKDTIGDAVLFCANGLKKGAVSTLIANEIGSYVKEEEKPTVLEQLEKSKLTTEKVQLVLAVDNDEAGKKFIQQFSNSWCPITLDQPKLIEGKSKTDWNDILKQTKNETKKKEAKLKRQEAKKRSRERNKEMSEKTQMKQKSQPEITLEEIIKKKDYKKLSQHLNDGIKEYLTSDTFKKYLDFASKFHKYSSKNIRLLLAQNPNIRRVAGYNAWKKLDRQVKKGSKALYVYAPYFKDKVDKNGKKVTDENGEIVKETRYFLTPVFDVEQTTGAELPQLVYNLEENLSDGKTFTRTYNALVEICPVPVTVTSIASGANGYYDPTKKEIVLQQHLGEVMTLKVLLHEMTHAMLHPDSQAIFGDDVYSRQEFEAESVAYIVSRHLGLDTSSYSFGYLSSWTKQGEKLEEFTQSLETITKEARTLIEKADHALSIEKGIQLPQNKFEERLLNAKKKETEVGKLQANEQKRQQNEPKISAQIANPTRF
;
A
#
# COMPACT_ATOMS: atom_id res chain seq x y z
N MET A 1 68.87 29.80 -17.74
CA MET A 1 68.91 28.96 -18.96
C MET A 1 67.64 28.12 -19.01
N PRO A 2 67.00 27.94 -20.18
CA PRO A 2 65.86 27.02 -20.28
C PRO A 2 66.31 25.58 -20.03
N MET A 3 65.60 24.85 -19.17
CA MET A 3 65.90 23.44 -18.88
C MET A 3 65.90 22.62 -20.18
N THR A 4 66.87 21.72 -20.31
CA THR A 4 66.93 20.74 -21.40
C THR A 4 65.79 19.71 -21.28
N HIS A 5 65.43 19.03 -22.38
CA HIS A 5 64.37 18.01 -22.37
C HIS A 5 64.61 16.92 -21.31
N ALA A 6 65.86 16.46 -21.19
CA ALA A 6 66.27 15.46 -20.19
C ALA A 6 66.13 15.98 -18.74
N GLN A 7 66.44 17.26 -18.50
CA GLN A 7 66.25 17.88 -17.19
C GLN A 7 64.76 18.00 -16.82
N ARG A 8 63.90 18.36 -17.79
CA ARG A 8 62.45 18.41 -17.57
C ARG A 8 61.86 17.04 -17.27
N GLN A 9 62.33 16.02 -17.97
CA GLN A 9 61.89 14.64 -17.74
C GLN A 9 62.30 14.13 -16.36
N LYS A 10 63.55 14.39 -15.94
CA LYS A 10 64.02 14.04 -14.59
C LYS A 10 63.24 14.75 -13.48
N VAL A 11 62.95 16.04 -13.66
CA VAL A 11 62.13 16.83 -12.73
C VAL A 11 60.69 16.29 -12.66
N LEU A 12 60.11 15.86 -13.77
CA LEU A 12 58.79 15.22 -13.81
C LEU A 12 58.80 13.89 -13.05
N GLU A 13 59.81 13.04 -13.28
CA GLU A 13 59.96 11.76 -12.56
C GLU A 13 60.13 11.95 -11.05
N GLU A 14 60.87 12.97 -10.62
CA GLU A 14 61.03 13.34 -9.19
C GLU A 14 59.71 13.82 -8.58
N ILE A 15 58.92 14.63 -9.32
CA ILE A 15 57.62 15.13 -8.88
C ILE A 15 56.59 14.00 -8.77
N GLU A 16 56.56 13.06 -9.72
CA GLU A 16 55.63 11.93 -9.71
C GLU A 16 55.88 10.95 -8.56
N ARG A 17 57.10 10.92 -8.04
CA ARG A 17 57.49 10.11 -6.87
C ARG A 17 57.20 10.78 -5.53
N LYS A 18 56.75 12.04 -5.50
CA LYS A 18 56.38 12.70 -4.23
C LYS A 18 55.16 12.02 -3.63
N SER A 19 55.25 11.70 -2.33
CA SER A 19 54.17 11.15 -1.52
C SER A 19 52.93 12.02 -1.64
N ILE A 20 51.86 11.45 -2.18
CA ILE A 20 50.60 12.18 -2.35
C ILE A 20 49.98 12.56 -0.99
N VAL A 21 50.28 11.83 0.09
CA VAL A 21 49.85 12.16 1.46
C VAL A 21 50.46 13.49 1.88
N ASP A 22 51.77 13.61 1.79
CA ASP A 22 52.54 14.80 2.18
C ASP A 22 52.15 15.99 1.29
N VAL A 23 51.93 15.75 -0.01
CA VAL A 23 51.43 16.77 -0.93
C VAL A 23 50.03 17.23 -0.53
N ALA A 24 49.12 16.34 -0.15
CA ALA A 24 47.78 16.70 0.32
C ALA A 24 47.85 17.51 1.62
N GLU A 25 48.66 17.11 2.58
CA GLU A 25 48.87 17.86 3.83
C GLU A 25 49.46 19.25 3.56
N SER A 26 50.40 19.38 2.61
CA SER A 26 50.94 20.68 2.19
C SER A 26 49.88 21.62 1.60
N LEU A 27 48.81 21.06 1.05
CA LEU A 27 47.67 21.80 0.50
C LEU A 27 46.63 22.17 1.58
N GLY A 28 46.89 21.87 2.86
CA GLY A 28 45.98 22.11 3.97
C GLY A 28 44.85 21.09 4.08
N ILE A 29 44.95 19.95 3.39
CA ILE A 29 43.94 18.90 3.45
C ILE A 29 44.09 18.14 4.78
N THR A 30 43.06 18.18 5.61
CA THR A 30 43.03 17.40 6.86
C THR A 30 42.60 15.96 6.56
N LEU A 31 43.56 15.04 6.63
CA LEU A 31 43.38 13.64 6.29
C LEU A 31 42.95 12.80 7.50
N VAL A 32 41.87 12.02 7.34
CA VAL A 32 41.38 11.03 8.30
C VAL A 32 41.62 9.64 7.73
N ARG A 33 42.34 8.79 8.48
CA ARG A 33 42.68 7.43 8.04
C ARG A 33 41.45 6.52 8.06
N GLN A 34 41.19 5.84 6.95
CA GLN A 34 40.19 4.79 6.81
C GLN A 34 40.83 3.54 6.20
N GLY A 35 41.18 2.57 7.05
CA GLY A 35 41.88 1.35 6.67
C GLY A 35 43.24 1.62 6.02
N GLN A 36 43.34 1.35 4.71
CA GLN A 36 44.54 1.53 3.88
C GLN A 36 44.53 2.81 3.03
N SER A 37 43.50 3.66 3.20
CA SER A 37 43.34 4.93 2.48
C SER A 37 43.10 6.07 3.47
N TYR A 38 43.17 7.30 2.97
CA TYR A 38 42.82 8.51 3.70
C TYR A 38 41.62 9.19 3.05
N THR A 39 40.81 9.84 3.86
CA THR A 39 39.67 10.66 3.44
C THR A 39 39.88 12.09 3.91
N TRP A 40 39.29 13.07 3.22
CA TRP A 40 39.35 14.46 3.66
C TRP A 40 38.21 14.73 4.64
N SER A 41 38.52 15.24 5.83
CA SER A 41 37.53 15.53 6.88
C SER A 41 36.40 16.47 6.46
N GLU A 42 36.66 17.38 5.51
CA GLU A 42 35.68 18.38 5.04
C GLU A 42 34.90 17.92 3.80
N HIS A 43 35.32 16.80 3.18
CA HIS A 43 34.74 16.30 1.94
C HIS A 43 34.61 14.77 1.94
N ASP A 44 33.39 14.31 2.15
CA ASP A 44 32.92 12.93 2.34
C ASP A 44 33.02 12.02 1.09
N SER A 45 33.62 12.52 0.01
CA SER A 45 33.78 11.79 -1.26
C SER A 45 35.22 11.80 -1.79
N PHE A 46 36.16 12.43 -1.09
CA PHE A 46 37.57 12.49 -1.44
C PHE A 46 38.32 11.32 -0.80
N VAL A 47 38.98 10.50 -1.62
CA VAL A 47 39.75 9.34 -1.16
C VAL A 47 41.16 9.41 -1.72
N LEU A 48 42.15 9.29 -0.85
CA LEU A 48 43.57 9.25 -1.17
C LEU A 48 44.12 7.86 -0.85
N THR A 49 44.79 7.24 -1.81
CA THR A 49 45.33 5.88 -1.69
C THR A 49 46.85 5.91 -1.77
N PRO A 50 47.56 5.88 -0.62
CA PRO A 50 49.02 5.99 -0.57
C PRO A 50 49.74 4.93 -1.40
N LYS A 51 49.24 3.69 -1.37
CA LYS A 51 49.82 2.57 -2.13
C LYS A 51 49.83 2.80 -3.64
N LYS A 52 48.89 3.59 -4.16
CA LYS A 52 48.78 3.91 -5.60
C LYS A 52 49.28 5.32 -5.92
N ASN A 53 49.85 6.02 -4.94
CA ASN A 53 50.20 7.44 -5.01
C ASN A 53 49.18 8.33 -5.72
N SER A 54 47.89 8.08 -5.49
CA SER A 54 46.80 8.73 -6.22
C SER A 54 45.61 9.07 -5.34
N PHE A 55 44.83 10.04 -5.78
CA PHE A 55 43.57 10.44 -5.18
C PHE A 55 42.43 10.27 -6.17
N TYR A 56 41.21 10.14 -5.65
CA TYR A 56 39.98 10.20 -6.42
C TYR A 56 38.93 10.97 -5.64
N TRP A 57 38.31 11.95 -6.27
CA TRP A 57 37.23 12.74 -5.72
C TRP A 57 35.91 12.39 -6.41
N ASN A 58 35.11 11.55 -5.77
CA ASN A 58 33.95 10.92 -6.41
C ASN A 58 32.87 11.93 -6.84
N SER A 59 32.62 12.98 -6.05
CA SER A 59 31.63 14.02 -6.40
C SER A 59 32.03 14.87 -7.62
N ARG A 60 33.34 15.02 -7.86
CA ARG A 60 33.88 15.75 -9.02
C ARG A 60 34.30 14.83 -10.16
N GLN A 61 34.26 13.51 -9.97
CA GLN A 61 34.71 12.49 -10.93
C GLN A 61 36.13 12.77 -11.46
N VAL A 62 37.01 13.26 -10.59
CA VAL A 62 38.40 13.62 -10.94
C VAL A 62 39.37 12.87 -10.03
N GLY A 63 40.47 12.40 -10.60
CA GLY A 63 41.53 11.72 -9.87
C GLY A 63 42.83 11.69 -10.65
N GLY A 64 43.91 11.35 -9.97
CA GLY A 64 45.25 11.30 -10.54
C GLY A 64 46.34 11.28 -9.47
N GLY A 65 47.59 11.53 -9.86
CA GLY A 65 48.71 11.67 -8.95
C GLY A 65 48.84 13.09 -8.38
N SER A 66 49.98 13.37 -7.74
CA SER A 66 50.29 14.63 -7.04
C SER A 66 50.11 15.88 -7.90
N ILE A 67 50.44 15.83 -9.21
CA ILE A 67 50.23 16.95 -10.14
C ILE A 67 48.75 17.28 -10.27
N LYS A 68 47.92 16.25 -10.54
CA LYS A 68 46.48 16.44 -10.73
C LYS A 68 45.81 16.89 -9.44
N LEU A 69 46.32 16.46 -8.28
CA LEU A 69 45.84 16.90 -6.97
C LEU A 69 46.00 18.40 -6.80
N VAL A 70 47.20 18.92 -7.07
CA VAL A 70 47.48 20.36 -6.96
C VAL A 70 46.63 21.17 -7.94
N GLN A 71 46.48 20.71 -9.19
CA GLN A 71 45.62 21.36 -10.18
C GLN A 71 44.17 21.48 -9.69
N VAL A 72 43.65 20.43 -9.07
CA VAL A 72 42.25 20.38 -8.62
C VAL A 72 42.02 21.23 -7.36
N ILE A 73 42.97 21.22 -6.42
CA ILE A 73 42.82 21.91 -5.14
C ILE A 73 43.15 23.40 -5.23
N LYS A 74 44.16 23.77 -6.03
CA LYS A 74 44.53 25.17 -6.26
C LYS A 74 43.86 25.80 -7.49
N GLU A 75 43.07 25.03 -8.23
CA GLU A 75 42.43 25.47 -9.49
C GLU A 75 43.43 26.12 -10.47
N CYS A 76 44.61 25.51 -10.62
CA CYS A 76 45.75 26.08 -11.35
C CYS A 76 46.11 25.28 -12.61
N THR A 77 46.91 25.90 -13.49
CA THR A 77 47.42 25.27 -14.71
C THR A 77 48.45 24.18 -14.39
N HIS A 78 48.73 23.33 -15.39
CA HIS A 78 49.75 22.27 -15.24
C HIS A 78 51.14 22.84 -14.89
N ALA A 79 51.51 23.98 -15.47
CA ALA A 79 52.81 24.62 -15.22
C ALA A 79 52.92 25.13 -13.77
N GLU A 80 51.86 25.78 -13.28
CA GLU A 80 51.79 26.28 -11.90
C GLU A 80 51.80 25.13 -10.87
N ALA A 81 51.10 24.04 -11.19
CA ALA A 81 51.09 22.84 -10.34
C ALA A 81 52.49 22.21 -10.21
N LEU A 82 53.24 22.12 -11.32
CA LEU A 82 54.63 21.64 -11.29
C LEU A 82 55.54 22.57 -10.49
N GLN A 83 55.40 23.89 -10.66
CA GLN A 83 56.18 24.87 -9.92
C GLN A 83 55.91 24.77 -8.41
N TYR A 84 54.65 24.63 -8.01
CA TYR A 84 54.29 24.40 -6.62
C TYR A 84 54.91 23.10 -6.10
N LEU A 85 54.79 22.00 -6.84
CA LEU A 85 55.33 20.71 -6.43
C LEU A 85 56.86 20.71 -6.31
N GLN A 86 57.58 21.56 -7.02
CA GLN A 86 59.03 21.73 -6.81
C GLN A 86 59.36 22.35 -5.44
N THR A 87 58.48 23.21 -4.92
CA THR A 87 58.66 23.89 -3.62
C THR A 87 58.21 23.08 -2.41
N VAL A 88 57.37 22.06 -2.61
CA VAL A 88 56.83 21.22 -1.52
C VAL A 88 57.88 20.21 -1.06
N GLU A 89 58.20 20.20 0.23
CA GLU A 89 58.93 19.10 0.86
C GLU A 89 57.97 17.92 1.07
N ALA A 90 58.21 16.82 0.36
CA ALA A 90 57.43 15.58 0.44
C ALA A 90 58.38 14.40 0.29
N GLY A 91 58.15 13.33 1.06
CA GLY A 91 58.89 12.08 0.96
C GLY A 91 58.76 11.45 -0.42
N ALA A 92 59.81 10.76 -0.88
CA ALA A 92 59.78 10.02 -2.13
C ALA A 92 59.33 8.57 -1.88
N ILE A 93 58.43 8.05 -2.71
CA ILE A 93 58.06 6.64 -2.70
C ILE A 93 58.97 5.81 -3.62
N GLU A 94 59.56 4.74 -3.07
CA GLU A 94 60.61 3.93 -3.73
C GLU A 94 60.14 3.16 -4.97
N THR A 95 58.85 2.85 -5.09
CA THR A 95 58.29 2.18 -6.29
C THR A 95 56.86 2.63 -6.59
N LEU A 96 56.67 3.30 -7.72
CA LEU A 96 55.40 3.31 -8.44
C LEU A 96 55.25 1.95 -9.13
N LYS A 97 55.14 0.85 -8.37
CA LYS A 97 54.64 -0.38 -8.99
C LYS A 97 53.19 -0.09 -9.34
N GLU A 98 52.90 0.09 -10.63
CA GLU A 98 51.54 -0.06 -11.12
C GLU A 98 51.00 -1.33 -10.48
N PRO A 99 49.92 -1.27 -9.68
CA PRO A 99 49.37 -2.47 -9.11
C PRO A 99 48.97 -3.34 -10.28
N THR A 100 49.75 -4.40 -10.54
CA THR A 100 49.34 -5.48 -11.45
C THR A 100 47.89 -5.79 -11.13
N PRO A 101 46.98 -5.77 -12.12
CA PRO A 101 45.55 -5.90 -11.86
C PRO A 101 45.33 -7.19 -11.09
N THR A 102 45.14 -7.07 -9.77
CA THR A 102 44.87 -8.19 -8.90
C THR A 102 43.57 -8.80 -9.42
N ASN A 103 43.62 -10.05 -9.86
CA ASN A 103 42.43 -10.77 -10.27
C ASN A 103 41.36 -10.63 -9.19
N PHE A 104 40.17 -10.19 -9.59
CA PHE A 104 39.04 -10.11 -8.67
C PHE A 104 38.69 -11.53 -8.23
N HIS A 105 38.62 -11.75 -6.92
CA HIS A 105 38.19 -13.03 -6.36
C HIS A 105 36.81 -12.85 -5.76
N TYR A 106 35.84 -13.61 -6.27
CA TYR A 106 34.49 -13.65 -5.73
C TYR A 106 34.42 -14.64 -4.57
N TYR A 107 34.16 -14.14 -3.36
CA TYR A 107 34.22 -14.92 -2.12
C TYR A 107 32.88 -15.02 -1.38
N MET A 108 31.81 -14.45 -1.93
CA MET A 108 30.50 -14.47 -1.26
C MET A 108 29.87 -15.85 -1.37
N LYS A 109 29.35 -16.35 -0.25
CA LYS A 109 28.61 -17.61 -0.23
C LYS A 109 27.20 -17.38 -0.76
N GLU A 110 26.90 -17.97 -1.91
CA GLU A 110 25.56 -17.91 -2.50
C GLU A 110 24.60 -18.82 -1.72
N HIS A 111 23.40 -18.32 -1.49
CA HIS A 111 22.35 -19.12 -0.85
C HIS A 111 21.81 -20.13 -1.86
N THR A 112 21.36 -21.29 -1.36
CA THR A 112 20.66 -22.28 -2.20
C THR A 112 19.25 -21.82 -2.56
N GLN A 113 18.57 -21.14 -1.63
CA GLN A 113 17.24 -20.57 -1.84
C GLN A 113 17.31 -19.07 -2.08
N GLN A 114 16.49 -18.59 -3.02
CA GLN A 114 16.48 -17.20 -3.51
C GLN A 114 15.23 -16.42 -3.08
N ASN A 115 14.45 -16.94 -2.13
CA ASN A 115 13.09 -16.46 -1.81
C ASN A 115 13.06 -14.97 -1.45
N ALA A 116 13.99 -14.51 -0.61
CA ALA A 116 14.02 -13.10 -0.21
C ALA A 116 14.32 -12.16 -1.39
N THR A 117 15.18 -12.58 -2.32
CA THR A 117 15.46 -11.84 -3.56
C THR A 117 14.22 -11.80 -4.45
N ILE A 118 13.57 -12.95 -4.64
CA ILE A 118 12.35 -13.08 -5.46
C ILE A 118 11.24 -12.19 -4.89
N ASP A 119 10.97 -12.29 -3.58
CA ASP A 119 9.92 -11.51 -2.92
C ASP A 119 10.17 -10.02 -3.04
N TYR A 120 11.40 -9.57 -2.80
CA TYR A 120 11.76 -8.18 -2.97
C TYR A 120 11.59 -7.67 -4.41
N LEU A 121 12.09 -8.42 -5.41
CA LEU A 121 11.97 -8.03 -6.81
C LEU A 121 10.51 -8.03 -7.29
N LEU A 122 9.71 -9.00 -6.85
CA LEU A 122 8.30 -9.16 -7.21
C LEU A 122 7.41 -8.13 -6.52
N GLN A 123 7.52 -8.04 -5.19
CA GLN A 123 6.59 -7.27 -4.35
C GLN A 123 7.00 -5.80 -4.29
N GLU A 124 8.28 -5.49 -4.11
CA GLU A 124 8.74 -4.10 -3.95
C GLU A 124 9.14 -3.48 -5.29
N ARG A 125 9.90 -4.20 -6.12
CA ARG A 125 10.37 -3.69 -7.42
C ARG A 125 9.40 -3.91 -8.56
N LYS A 126 8.31 -4.65 -8.33
CA LYS A 126 7.21 -4.91 -9.28
C LYS A 126 7.69 -5.59 -10.57
N LEU A 127 8.79 -6.32 -10.54
CA LEU A 127 9.23 -7.16 -11.67
C LEU A 127 8.34 -8.40 -11.79
N SER A 128 8.15 -8.92 -13.00
CA SER A 128 7.41 -10.18 -13.18
C SER A 128 8.28 -11.39 -12.80
N ARG A 129 7.63 -12.53 -12.50
CA ARG A 129 8.35 -13.77 -12.22
C ARG A 129 9.20 -14.22 -13.41
N GLU A 130 8.65 -14.10 -14.62
CA GLU A 130 9.35 -14.38 -15.88
C GLU A 130 10.64 -13.56 -16.03
N THR A 131 10.59 -12.25 -15.78
CA THR A 131 11.80 -11.42 -15.81
C THR A 131 12.78 -11.84 -14.73
N ILE A 132 12.33 -12.09 -13.50
CA ILE A 132 13.22 -12.52 -12.41
C ILE A 132 13.93 -13.83 -12.78
N ASP A 133 13.19 -14.81 -13.30
CA ASP A 133 13.72 -16.12 -13.70
C ASP A 133 14.71 -15.98 -14.87
N PHE A 134 14.40 -15.16 -15.88
CA PHE A 134 15.31 -14.88 -16.99
C PHE A 134 16.70 -14.42 -16.47
N PHE A 135 16.77 -13.52 -15.49
CA PHE A 135 18.04 -13.05 -14.94
C PHE A 135 18.74 -14.09 -14.05
N PHE A 136 18.01 -14.96 -13.35
CA PHE A 136 18.59 -16.09 -12.62
C PHE A 136 19.18 -17.13 -13.57
N GLU A 137 18.50 -17.42 -14.68
CA GLU A 137 18.94 -18.38 -15.71
C GLU A 137 20.24 -17.94 -16.40
N GLN A 138 20.51 -16.63 -16.48
CA GLN A 138 21.80 -16.12 -16.97
C GLN A 138 22.97 -16.43 -16.02
N ASN A 139 22.72 -16.92 -14.80
CA ASN A 139 23.73 -17.12 -13.74
C ASN A 139 24.50 -15.83 -13.38
N LEU A 140 23.91 -14.66 -13.61
CA LEU A 140 24.50 -13.35 -13.32
C LEU A 140 23.95 -12.72 -12.03
N MET A 141 23.00 -13.38 -11.37
CA MET A 141 22.32 -12.88 -10.17
C MET A 141 22.23 -13.99 -9.12
N ALA A 142 22.50 -13.68 -7.85
CA ALA A 142 22.38 -14.61 -6.73
C ALA A 142 22.06 -13.88 -5.42
N GLN A 143 21.38 -14.56 -4.49
CA GLN A 143 21.21 -14.09 -3.12
C GLN A 143 22.42 -14.48 -2.27
N SER A 144 22.88 -13.55 -1.44
CA SER A 144 23.92 -13.79 -0.44
C SER A 144 23.66 -12.98 0.83
N THR A 145 24.58 -13.07 1.78
CA THR A 145 24.59 -12.26 2.99
C THR A 145 25.83 -11.37 2.97
N TYR A 146 25.64 -10.06 3.10
CA TYR A 146 26.73 -9.13 3.33
C TYR A 146 26.90 -8.95 4.83
N THR A 147 28.14 -9.09 5.31
CA THR A 147 28.52 -8.80 6.69
C THR A 147 29.55 -7.69 6.69
N ASP A 148 29.22 -6.58 7.35
CA ASP A 148 30.13 -5.48 7.54
C ASP A 148 31.20 -5.85 8.58
N LYS A 149 32.47 -5.73 8.21
CA LYS A 149 33.59 -6.19 9.04
C LYS A 149 33.88 -5.28 10.24
N GLU A 150 33.49 -4.01 10.18
CA GLU A 150 33.76 -3.03 11.24
C GLU A 150 32.65 -3.08 12.30
N THR A 151 31.41 -3.16 11.85
CA THR A 151 30.24 -3.15 12.76
C THR A 151 29.76 -4.56 13.13
N GLY A 152 30.17 -5.59 12.39
CA GLY A 152 29.70 -6.97 12.54
C GLY A 152 28.27 -7.21 12.07
N GLN A 153 27.56 -6.17 11.58
CA GLN A 153 26.18 -6.28 11.16
C GLN A 153 26.06 -7.01 9.83
N SER A 154 25.01 -7.83 9.70
CA SER A 154 24.75 -8.61 8.49
C SER A 154 23.37 -8.30 7.93
N GLU A 155 23.27 -8.26 6.60
CA GLU A 155 22.01 -8.08 5.89
C GLU A 155 21.98 -8.92 4.60
N PRO A 156 20.79 -9.38 4.17
CA PRO A 156 20.65 -10.12 2.93
C PRO A 156 20.77 -9.18 1.73
N VAL A 157 21.49 -9.63 0.70
CA VAL A 157 21.80 -8.86 -0.50
C VAL A 157 21.59 -9.68 -1.77
N ILE A 158 21.27 -8.97 -2.85
CA ILE A 158 21.37 -9.47 -4.22
C ILE A 158 22.78 -9.17 -4.72
N VAL A 159 23.44 -10.19 -5.26
CA VAL A 159 24.73 -10.09 -5.94
C VAL A 159 24.47 -10.09 -7.44
N PHE A 160 24.86 -9.03 -8.12
CA PHE A 160 24.93 -8.95 -9.58
C PHE A 160 26.37 -9.12 -10.03
N LYS A 161 26.65 -10.18 -10.79
CA LYS A 161 28.01 -10.56 -11.21
C LYS A 161 28.42 -9.76 -12.45
N HIS A 162 29.63 -9.22 -12.44
CA HIS A 162 30.23 -8.58 -13.62
C HIS A 162 31.24 -9.53 -14.23
N VAL A 163 30.96 -9.98 -15.44
CA VAL A 163 31.72 -11.03 -16.12
C VAL A 163 32.56 -10.40 -17.23
N GLY A 164 33.84 -10.79 -17.33
CA GLY A 164 34.75 -10.35 -18.38
C GLY A 164 34.89 -11.36 -19.52
N LEU A 165 35.90 -11.17 -20.38
CA LEU A 165 36.31 -12.18 -21.37
C LEU A 165 36.70 -13.47 -20.63
N GLU A 166 36.24 -14.63 -21.11
CA GLU A 166 36.41 -15.97 -20.49
C GLU A 166 35.51 -16.32 -19.30
N GLU A 167 34.34 -15.67 -19.15
CA GLU A 167 33.37 -15.98 -18.09
C GLU A 167 33.88 -15.76 -16.65
N LYS A 168 35.04 -15.10 -16.50
CA LYS A 168 35.63 -14.77 -15.20
C LYS A 168 34.90 -13.58 -14.58
N ILE A 169 34.49 -13.72 -13.32
CA ILE A 169 33.92 -12.63 -12.54
C ILE A 169 35.03 -11.60 -12.26
N LYS A 170 34.83 -10.37 -12.72
CA LYS A 170 35.75 -9.23 -12.56
C LYS A 170 35.26 -8.20 -11.53
N GLY A 171 34.03 -8.34 -11.07
CA GLY A 171 33.44 -7.51 -10.03
C GLY A 171 32.03 -7.96 -9.69
N VAL A 172 31.43 -7.30 -8.71
CA VAL A 172 30.00 -7.49 -8.36
C VAL A 172 29.38 -6.17 -7.94
N ALA A 173 28.07 -6.04 -8.15
CA ALA A 173 27.25 -5.02 -7.52
C ALA A 173 26.34 -5.68 -6.48
N LEU A 174 26.31 -5.11 -5.28
CA LEU A 174 25.50 -5.58 -4.16
C LEU A 174 24.33 -4.63 -3.93
N GLN A 175 23.13 -5.20 -3.87
CA GLN A 175 21.91 -4.49 -3.55
C GLN A 175 21.28 -5.10 -2.30
N GLY A 176 21.21 -4.33 -1.21
CA GLY A 176 20.49 -4.71 0.00
C GLY A 176 19.01 -4.94 -0.29
N ILE A 177 18.46 -5.99 0.33
CA ILE A 177 17.05 -6.37 0.21
C ILE A 177 16.21 -5.55 1.19
N TRP A 178 16.64 -5.45 2.45
CA TRP A 178 15.90 -4.76 3.50
C TRP A 178 16.16 -3.25 3.56
N GLU A 179 15.11 -2.50 3.88
CA GLU A 179 15.23 -1.07 4.14
C GLU A 179 15.72 -0.81 5.56
N ASN A 180 16.84 -0.10 5.66
CA ASN A 180 17.38 0.40 6.91
C ASN A 180 17.99 1.80 6.72
N LYS A 181 17.15 2.83 6.90
CA LYS A 181 17.57 4.24 6.82
C LYS A 181 18.55 4.64 7.93
N LYS A 182 18.57 3.95 9.06
CA LYS A 182 19.53 4.22 10.14
C LYS A 182 20.95 3.85 9.71
N LEU A 183 21.12 2.75 8.97
CA LEU A 183 22.42 2.29 8.50
C LEU A 183 22.84 2.91 7.17
N HIS A 184 21.88 3.11 6.25
CA HIS A 184 22.17 3.50 4.87
C HIS A 184 21.73 4.93 4.51
N GLY A 185 21.32 5.72 5.51
CA GLY A 185 20.89 7.11 5.35
C GLY A 185 19.76 7.28 4.34
N GLU A 186 19.85 8.32 3.51
CA GLU A 186 18.86 8.63 2.47
C GLU A 186 18.71 7.54 1.40
N ARG A 187 19.75 6.72 1.20
CA ARG A 187 19.68 5.61 0.24
C ARG A 187 18.75 4.50 0.72
N GLY A 188 18.53 4.40 2.03
CA GLY A 188 17.64 3.43 2.67
C GLY A 188 18.07 1.96 2.59
N ARG A 189 18.96 1.57 1.66
CA ARG A 189 19.44 0.18 1.50
C ARG A 189 20.92 0.16 1.16
N LEU A 190 21.58 -0.95 1.44
CA LEU A 190 22.96 -1.17 1.02
C LEU A 190 23.07 -1.08 -0.50
N LYS A 191 24.03 -0.28 -0.98
CA LYS A 191 24.48 -0.29 -2.37
C LYS A 191 26.00 -0.29 -2.37
N ARG A 192 26.62 -1.32 -2.93
CA ARG A 192 28.08 -1.43 -3.03
C ARG A 192 28.49 -2.00 -4.37
N VAL A 193 29.67 -1.62 -4.84
CA VAL A 193 30.30 -2.17 -6.05
C VAL A 193 31.70 -2.61 -5.68
N TRP A 194 32.06 -3.84 -6.03
CA TRP A 194 33.40 -4.40 -5.86
C TRP A 194 34.02 -4.72 -7.22
N GLY A 195 35.35 -4.64 -7.29
CA GLY A 195 36.13 -4.79 -8.52
C GLY A 195 36.80 -3.47 -8.92
N ASN A 196 37.29 -3.40 -10.15
CA ASN A 196 37.97 -2.20 -10.67
C ASN A 196 36.99 -1.07 -11.09
N GLY A 197 35.68 -1.33 -11.10
CA GLY A 197 34.64 -0.37 -11.48
C GLY A 197 34.51 -0.13 -12.99
N TYR A 198 35.26 -0.85 -13.84
CA TYR A 198 35.13 -0.80 -15.30
C TYR A 198 34.36 -1.99 -15.88
N TYR A 199 34.08 -3.00 -15.06
CA TYR A 199 33.17 -4.09 -15.39
C TYR A 199 31.79 -3.84 -14.78
N GLY A 200 30.76 -4.24 -15.52
CA GLY A 200 29.36 -4.10 -15.13
C GLY A 200 28.53 -5.30 -15.49
N LEU A 201 27.32 -5.37 -14.92
CA LEU A 201 26.34 -6.39 -15.27
C LEU A 201 26.04 -6.25 -16.77
N THR A 202 26.26 -7.33 -17.52
CA THR A 202 26.07 -7.38 -18.98
C THR A 202 25.13 -8.52 -19.30
N VAL A 203 24.01 -8.24 -19.96
CA VAL A 203 23.00 -9.24 -20.33
C VAL A 203 22.70 -9.13 -21.81
N ARG A 204 22.80 -10.25 -22.53
CA ARG A 204 22.41 -10.31 -23.95
C ARG A 204 20.95 -10.74 -24.06
N VAL A 205 20.16 -9.96 -24.79
CA VAL A 205 18.75 -10.23 -25.08
C VAL A 205 18.63 -10.54 -26.57
N GLY A 206 18.03 -11.68 -26.90
CA GLY A 206 17.98 -12.19 -28.27
C GLY A 206 19.35 -12.65 -28.77
N TYR A 207 19.66 -12.34 -30.03
CA TYR A 207 20.90 -12.74 -30.70
C TYR A 207 21.66 -11.53 -31.28
N PRO A 208 22.10 -10.57 -30.44
CA PRO A 208 22.86 -9.42 -30.90
C PRO A 208 24.17 -9.86 -31.55
N PRO A 209 24.52 -9.31 -32.73
CA PRO A 209 25.73 -9.70 -33.44
C PRO A 209 26.97 -9.32 -32.63
N LYS A 210 28.07 -10.04 -32.83
CA LYS A 210 29.40 -9.58 -32.37
C LYS A 210 29.85 -8.40 -33.24
N ILE A 211 30.73 -7.54 -32.73
CA ILE A 211 31.25 -6.39 -33.51
C ILE A 211 31.84 -6.82 -34.86
N ALA A 212 32.52 -7.97 -34.89
CA ALA A 212 33.09 -8.52 -36.13
C ALA A 212 32.02 -8.88 -37.18
N GLU A 213 30.82 -9.24 -36.75
CA GLU A 213 29.69 -9.69 -37.58
C GLU A 213 28.69 -8.55 -37.84
N ALA A 214 28.81 -7.44 -37.13
CA ALA A 214 27.89 -6.31 -37.22
C ALA A 214 28.02 -5.57 -38.56
N THR A 215 26.88 -5.14 -39.08
CA THR A 215 26.73 -4.31 -40.28
C THR A 215 25.94 -3.04 -39.96
N SER A 216 25.89 -2.08 -40.88
CA SER A 216 25.07 -0.88 -40.68
C SER A 216 23.56 -1.19 -40.62
N GLU A 217 23.11 -2.28 -41.24
CA GLU A 217 21.70 -2.73 -41.20
C GLU A 217 21.39 -3.56 -39.95
N LYS A 218 22.37 -4.31 -39.43
CA LYS A 218 22.26 -5.07 -38.19
C LYS A 218 23.42 -4.71 -37.25
N PRO A 219 23.37 -3.53 -36.60
CA PRO A 219 24.42 -3.10 -35.69
C PRO A 219 24.35 -3.85 -34.36
N ILE A 220 25.47 -3.87 -33.62
CA ILE A 220 25.42 -4.23 -32.20
C ILE A 220 24.79 -3.07 -31.43
N LYS A 221 23.61 -3.30 -30.86
CA LYS A 221 22.89 -2.32 -30.05
C LYS A 221 23.22 -2.55 -28.57
N ILE A 222 23.85 -1.55 -27.94
CA ILE A 222 24.21 -1.57 -26.52
C ILE A 222 23.37 -0.54 -25.79
N ILE A 223 22.62 -0.97 -24.78
CA ILE A 223 21.78 -0.12 -23.95
C ILE A 223 22.44 0.02 -22.57
N VAL A 224 22.76 1.24 -22.18
CA VAL A 224 23.56 1.56 -20.99
C VAL A 224 22.67 2.08 -19.88
N PHE A 225 22.79 1.48 -18.70
CA PHE A 225 22.02 1.79 -17.48
C PHE A 225 22.95 2.19 -16.34
N GLU A 226 22.42 2.89 -15.34
CA GLU A 226 23.17 3.25 -14.13
C GLU A 226 23.33 2.07 -13.17
N ALA A 227 22.25 1.30 -12.96
CA ALA A 227 22.21 0.24 -11.97
C ALA A 227 21.43 -1.01 -12.44
N PRO A 228 21.70 -2.19 -11.84
CA PRO A 228 21.03 -3.44 -12.21
C PRO A 228 19.50 -3.41 -12.13
N ILE A 229 18.93 -2.75 -11.11
CA ILE A 229 17.47 -2.68 -10.95
C ILE A 229 16.82 -1.88 -12.08
N ASP A 230 17.49 -0.84 -12.58
CA ASP A 230 17.02 -0.04 -13.70
C ASP A 230 17.10 -0.80 -15.01
N LEU A 231 18.18 -1.54 -15.23
CA LEU A 231 18.32 -2.46 -16.35
C LEU A 231 17.18 -3.49 -16.37
N MET A 232 16.92 -4.16 -15.23
CA MET A 232 15.83 -5.13 -15.12
C MET A 232 14.46 -4.48 -15.33
N SER A 233 14.26 -3.27 -14.81
CA SER A 233 12.99 -2.53 -14.96
C SER A 233 12.75 -2.10 -16.39
N TYR A 234 13.79 -1.66 -17.09
CA TYR A 234 13.73 -1.35 -18.52
C TYR A 234 13.44 -2.59 -19.35
N TYR A 235 14.11 -3.71 -19.06
CA TYR A 235 13.82 -4.98 -19.72
C TYR A 235 12.35 -5.38 -19.53
N GLU A 236 11.81 -5.35 -18.30
CA GLU A 236 10.40 -5.65 -18.04
C GLU A 236 9.44 -4.75 -18.85
N LEU A 237 9.78 -3.47 -19.02
CA LEU A 237 8.97 -2.51 -19.78
C LEU A 237 9.07 -2.70 -21.30
N LYS A 238 10.18 -3.25 -21.80
CA LYS A 238 10.52 -3.23 -23.23
C LYS A 238 10.78 -4.60 -23.83
N LYS A 239 10.72 -5.70 -23.07
CA LYS A 239 11.11 -7.07 -23.52
C LYS A 239 10.48 -7.50 -24.84
N ASP A 240 9.25 -7.05 -25.13
CA ASP A 240 8.54 -7.36 -26.39
C ASP A 240 9.01 -6.53 -27.60
N THR A 241 9.72 -5.42 -27.36
CA THR A 241 10.12 -4.43 -28.39
C THR A 241 11.63 -4.17 -28.46
N ILE A 242 12.38 -4.62 -27.46
CA ILE A 242 13.81 -4.35 -27.32
C ILE A 242 14.62 -5.02 -28.43
N GLY A 243 14.15 -6.14 -28.98
CA GLY A 243 14.83 -6.92 -30.01
C GLY A 243 16.22 -7.39 -29.57
N ASP A 244 17.09 -7.64 -30.55
CA ASP A 244 18.48 -8.02 -30.30
C ASP A 244 19.25 -6.85 -29.65
N ALA A 245 19.73 -7.02 -28.42
CA ALA A 245 20.43 -5.97 -27.67
C ALA A 245 21.37 -6.52 -26.60
N VAL A 246 22.41 -5.75 -26.28
CA VAL A 246 23.28 -5.94 -25.11
C VAL A 246 22.91 -4.90 -24.05
N LEU A 247 22.38 -5.35 -22.92
CA LEU A 247 22.05 -4.50 -21.78
C LEU A 247 23.25 -4.43 -20.84
N PHE A 248 23.67 -3.22 -20.48
CA PHE A 248 24.91 -3.01 -19.73
C PHE A 248 24.73 -2.00 -18.59
N CYS A 249 25.16 -2.36 -17.38
CA CYS A 249 25.22 -1.42 -16.24
C CYS A 249 26.59 -0.74 -16.17
N ALA A 250 26.63 0.56 -16.44
CA ALA A 250 27.82 1.39 -16.23
C ALA A 250 27.91 1.83 -14.76
N ASN A 251 28.41 0.94 -13.91
CA ASN A 251 28.50 1.14 -12.46
C ASN A 251 29.15 2.49 -12.07
N GLY A 252 28.35 3.39 -11.50
CA GLY A 252 28.79 4.73 -11.11
C GLY A 252 28.97 5.69 -12.29
N LEU A 253 28.31 5.42 -13.41
CA LEU A 253 28.26 6.26 -14.62
C LEU A 253 29.68 6.60 -15.14
N LYS A 254 30.51 5.58 -15.28
CA LYS A 254 31.89 5.74 -15.78
C LYS A 254 31.96 5.44 -17.27
N LYS A 255 32.43 6.40 -18.09
CA LYS A 255 32.64 6.20 -19.54
C LYS A 255 33.63 5.07 -19.81
N GLY A 256 34.65 4.91 -18.96
CA GLY A 256 35.61 3.80 -19.06
C GLY A 256 34.98 2.41 -18.92
N ALA A 257 33.81 2.28 -18.27
CA ALA A 257 33.10 1.01 -18.20
C ALA A 257 32.48 0.64 -19.56
N VAL A 258 31.86 1.61 -20.25
CA VAL A 258 31.37 1.43 -21.62
C VAL A 258 32.54 1.16 -22.57
N SER A 259 33.67 1.84 -22.37
CA SER A 259 34.90 1.58 -23.13
C SER A 259 35.39 0.15 -22.96
N THR A 260 35.36 -0.37 -21.74
CA THR A 260 35.79 -1.73 -21.44
C THR A 260 34.87 -2.76 -22.09
N LEU A 261 33.55 -2.54 -22.09
CA LEU A 261 32.60 -3.40 -22.80
C LEU A 261 32.92 -3.42 -24.30
N ILE A 262 33.09 -2.26 -24.93
CA ILE A 262 33.35 -2.19 -26.37
C ILE A 262 34.70 -2.82 -26.72
N ALA A 263 35.74 -2.62 -25.90
CA ALA A 263 37.01 -3.31 -26.07
C ALA A 263 36.84 -4.85 -26.02
N ASN A 264 36.02 -5.35 -25.10
CA ASN A 264 35.72 -6.79 -25.01
C ASN A 264 34.95 -7.30 -26.24
N GLU A 265 34.02 -6.51 -26.78
CA GLU A 265 33.29 -6.86 -28.00
C GLU A 265 34.18 -6.84 -29.26
N ILE A 266 35.23 -6.00 -29.29
CA ILE A 266 36.25 -6.00 -30.36
C ILE A 266 37.14 -7.25 -30.26
N GLY A 267 37.46 -7.71 -29.03
CA GLY A 267 38.12 -8.99 -28.76
C GLY A 267 39.37 -8.90 -27.90
N SER A 268 40.16 -9.98 -27.87
CA SER A 268 41.30 -10.18 -26.96
C SER A 268 42.58 -9.38 -27.29
N TYR A 269 42.59 -8.61 -28.38
CA TYR A 269 43.77 -7.86 -28.83
C TYR A 269 44.09 -6.64 -27.96
N VAL A 270 43.13 -6.16 -27.17
CA VAL A 270 43.31 -5.01 -26.27
C VAL A 270 43.71 -5.49 -24.88
N LYS A 271 44.86 -5.00 -24.37
CA LYS A 271 45.33 -5.30 -23.02
C LYS A 271 44.36 -4.78 -21.97
N GLU A 272 44.20 -5.50 -20.86
CA GLU A 272 43.27 -5.13 -19.77
C GLU A 272 43.46 -3.69 -19.26
N GLU A 273 44.70 -3.21 -19.20
CA GLU A 273 45.00 -1.84 -18.73
C GLU A 273 44.50 -0.75 -19.69
N GLU A 274 44.43 -1.05 -20.99
CA GLU A 274 44.10 -0.09 -22.04
C GLU A 274 42.58 0.02 -22.26
N LYS A 275 41.83 -1.04 -21.91
CA LYS A 275 40.37 -1.14 -22.14
C LYS A 275 39.54 0.06 -21.68
N PRO A 276 39.79 0.68 -20.50
CA PRO A 276 39.01 1.83 -20.05
C PRO A 276 39.19 3.09 -20.91
N THR A 277 40.20 3.17 -21.77
CA THR A 277 40.56 4.36 -22.56
C THR A 277 40.33 4.23 -24.06
N VAL A 278 39.93 3.06 -24.56
CA VAL A 278 39.68 2.78 -25.98
C VAL A 278 38.72 3.79 -26.63
N LEU A 279 37.63 4.17 -25.95
CA LEU A 279 36.71 5.18 -26.51
C LEU A 279 37.40 6.52 -26.73
N GLU A 280 38.24 6.97 -25.81
CA GLU A 280 38.97 8.24 -25.98
C GLU A 280 39.90 8.20 -27.19
N GLN A 281 40.51 7.04 -27.47
CA GLN A 281 41.35 6.83 -28.64
C GLN A 281 40.52 6.86 -29.94
N LEU A 282 39.37 6.19 -29.96
CA LEU A 282 38.45 6.20 -31.09
C LEU A 282 37.94 7.62 -31.39
N GLU A 283 37.54 8.36 -30.36
CA GLU A 283 37.05 9.74 -30.50
C GLU A 283 38.14 10.69 -31.02
N LYS A 284 39.40 10.52 -30.59
CA LYS A 284 40.54 11.27 -31.11
C LYS A 284 40.87 10.94 -32.57
N SER A 285 40.62 9.70 -32.99
CA SER A 285 40.91 9.24 -34.36
C SER A 285 39.98 9.82 -35.44
N LYS A 286 38.83 10.40 -35.02
CA LYS A 286 37.74 10.88 -35.89
C LYS A 286 37.09 9.80 -36.79
N LEU A 287 37.40 8.53 -36.58
CA LEU A 287 36.73 7.42 -37.27
C LEU A 287 35.30 7.27 -36.73
N THR A 288 34.33 7.13 -37.64
CA THR A 288 32.92 6.87 -37.30
C THR A 288 32.49 5.50 -37.80
N THR A 289 31.56 4.85 -37.11
CA THR A 289 30.98 3.57 -37.53
C THR A 289 29.50 3.47 -37.22
N GLU A 290 28.76 2.90 -38.15
CA GLU A 290 27.34 2.55 -38.01
C GLU A 290 27.15 1.13 -37.47
N LYS A 291 28.24 0.35 -37.29
CA LYS A 291 28.16 -1.04 -36.81
C LYS A 291 27.80 -1.15 -35.33
N VAL A 292 27.92 -0.06 -34.57
CA VAL A 292 27.65 0.00 -33.14
C VAL A 292 26.59 1.08 -32.92
N GLN A 293 25.57 0.76 -32.14
CA GLN A 293 24.55 1.73 -31.72
C GLN A 293 24.52 1.78 -30.19
N LEU A 294 24.68 2.97 -29.62
CA LEU A 294 24.54 3.19 -28.19
C LEU A 294 23.16 3.78 -27.88
N VAL A 295 22.50 3.21 -26.87
CA VAL A 295 21.30 3.78 -26.26
C VAL A 295 21.65 4.11 -24.82
N LEU A 296 21.65 5.40 -24.46
CA LEU A 296 21.91 5.85 -23.10
C LEU A 296 20.58 5.91 -22.34
N ALA A 297 20.35 4.90 -21.51
CA ALA A 297 19.14 4.74 -20.70
C ALA A 297 19.41 4.96 -19.22
N VAL A 298 20.15 6.03 -18.92
CA VAL A 298 20.52 6.44 -17.56
C VAL A 298 19.44 7.31 -16.91
N ASP A 299 19.48 7.40 -15.58
CA ASP A 299 18.51 8.14 -14.78
C ASP A 299 18.41 9.61 -15.22
N ASN A 300 17.22 10.19 -15.06
CA ASN A 300 16.98 11.58 -15.41
C ASN A 300 17.28 12.50 -14.22
N ASP A 301 18.56 12.58 -13.87
CA ASP A 301 19.09 13.42 -12.80
C ASP A 301 20.37 14.16 -13.25
N GLU A 302 21.02 14.87 -12.33
CA GLU A 302 22.24 15.62 -12.65
C GLU A 302 23.41 14.71 -13.03
N ALA A 303 23.53 13.53 -12.41
CA ALA A 303 24.61 12.58 -12.66
C ALA A 303 24.46 11.93 -14.04
N GLY A 304 23.25 11.48 -14.38
CA GLY A 304 22.92 10.94 -15.70
C GLY A 304 23.14 11.96 -16.82
N LYS A 305 22.76 13.23 -16.61
CA LYS A 305 23.02 14.31 -17.57
C LYS A 305 24.52 14.55 -17.78
N LYS A 306 25.30 14.61 -16.69
CA LYS A 306 26.77 14.73 -16.77
C LYS A 306 27.40 13.54 -17.49
N PHE A 307 26.86 12.33 -17.31
CA PHE A 307 27.33 11.14 -18.01
C PHE A 307 27.07 11.22 -19.51
N ILE A 308 25.86 11.59 -19.93
CA ILE A 308 25.48 11.75 -21.34
C ILE A 308 26.41 12.77 -22.03
N GLN A 309 26.74 13.88 -21.36
CA GLN A 309 27.65 14.89 -21.90
C GLN A 309 29.04 14.33 -22.25
N GLN A 310 29.51 13.27 -21.59
CA GLN A 310 30.81 12.65 -21.89
C GLN A 310 30.85 11.98 -23.27
N PHE A 311 29.69 11.76 -23.90
CA PHE A 311 29.56 11.14 -25.23
C PHE A 311 29.23 12.15 -26.34
N SER A 312 29.43 13.45 -26.09
CA SER A 312 29.13 14.53 -27.07
C SER A 312 29.90 14.39 -28.39
N ASN A 313 31.12 13.85 -28.35
CA ASN A 313 31.94 13.56 -29.52
C ASN A 313 31.88 12.06 -29.83
N SER A 314 30.74 11.57 -30.35
CA SER A 314 30.57 10.14 -30.56
C SER A 314 31.15 9.67 -31.90
N TRP A 315 31.79 8.50 -31.87
CA TRP A 315 32.25 7.74 -33.04
C TRP A 315 31.17 6.79 -33.58
N CYS A 316 30.00 6.73 -32.94
CA CYS A 316 28.87 5.89 -33.34
C CYS A 316 27.51 6.57 -33.08
N PRO A 317 26.41 6.11 -33.70
CA PRO A 317 25.07 6.59 -33.39
C PRO A 317 24.69 6.43 -31.91
N ILE A 318 24.25 7.54 -31.30
CA ILE A 318 23.75 7.56 -29.91
C ILE A 318 22.28 7.97 -29.89
N THR A 319 21.47 7.17 -29.19
CA THR A 319 20.07 7.48 -28.87
C THR A 319 19.94 7.69 -27.37
N LEU A 320 19.19 8.71 -26.96
CA LEU A 320 18.85 8.95 -25.56
C LEU A 320 17.45 8.38 -25.29
N ASP A 321 17.33 7.47 -24.32
CA ASP A 321 16.05 6.98 -23.83
C ASP A 321 16.06 7.14 -22.32
N GLN A 322 15.69 8.31 -21.80
CA GLN A 322 15.69 8.58 -20.36
C GLN A 322 14.28 8.41 -19.77
N PRO A 323 14.15 7.97 -18.51
CA PRO A 323 12.86 7.94 -17.84
C PRO A 323 12.29 9.36 -17.74
N LYS A 324 11.00 9.50 -18.05
CA LYS A 324 10.30 10.79 -17.96
C LYS A 324 10.18 11.23 -16.51
N LEU A 325 10.38 12.52 -16.25
CA LEU A 325 10.21 13.06 -14.90
C LEU A 325 8.77 12.89 -14.43
N ILE A 326 8.56 12.24 -13.28
CA ILE A 326 7.23 12.12 -12.67
C ILE A 326 6.88 13.42 -11.97
N GLU A 327 5.66 13.90 -12.14
CA GLU A 327 5.16 15.14 -11.54
C GLU A 327 5.36 15.13 -10.00
N GLY A 328 6.01 16.17 -9.47
CA GLY A 328 6.33 16.29 -8.04
C GLY A 328 7.61 15.58 -7.58
N LYS A 329 8.34 14.88 -8.45
CA LYS A 329 9.67 14.32 -8.14
C LYS A 329 10.79 15.11 -8.81
N SER A 330 11.90 15.29 -8.09
CA SER A 330 13.12 15.94 -8.61
C SER A 330 14.04 14.99 -9.38
N LYS A 331 13.86 13.67 -9.23
CA LYS A 331 14.59 12.60 -9.91
C LYS A 331 13.67 11.43 -10.24
N THR A 332 13.94 10.73 -11.32
CA THR A 332 13.17 9.53 -11.72
C THR A 332 14.11 8.50 -12.32
N ASP A 333 13.99 7.27 -11.83
CA ASP A 333 14.69 6.09 -12.32
C ASP A 333 13.75 5.17 -13.12
N TRP A 334 14.25 4.10 -13.73
CA TRP A 334 13.41 3.20 -14.54
C TRP A 334 12.48 2.35 -13.68
N ASN A 335 12.85 2.05 -12.43
CA ASN A 335 11.99 1.30 -11.52
C ASN A 335 10.74 2.11 -11.12
N ASP A 336 10.86 3.42 -10.98
CA ASP A 336 9.75 4.34 -10.77
C ASP A 336 8.78 4.33 -11.96
N ILE A 337 9.29 4.39 -13.19
CA ILE A 337 8.46 4.29 -14.40
C ILE A 337 7.74 2.94 -14.47
N LEU A 338 8.42 1.84 -14.15
CA LEU A 338 7.81 0.51 -14.11
C LEU A 338 6.65 0.46 -13.09
N LYS A 339 6.87 0.97 -11.88
CA LYS A 339 5.85 1.02 -10.82
C LYS A 339 4.65 1.86 -11.24
N GLN A 340 4.88 3.03 -11.83
CA GLN A 340 3.81 3.88 -12.34
C GLN A 340 3.02 3.16 -13.44
N THR A 341 3.72 2.60 -14.43
CA THR A 341 3.10 1.90 -15.57
C THR A 341 2.25 0.73 -15.09
N LYS A 342 2.75 -0.12 -14.19
CA LYS A 342 1.97 -1.24 -13.65
C LYS A 342 0.77 -0.78 -12.82
N ASN A 343 0.90 0.31 -12.06
CA ASN A 343 -0.22 0.88 -11.33
C ASN A 343 -1.29 1.45 -12.28
N GLU A 344 -0.89 2.13 -13.34
CA GLU A 344 -1.80 2.63 -14.37
C GLU A 344 -2.47 1.50 -15.14
N THR A 345 -1.73 0.46 -15.53
CA THR A 345 -2.26 -0.74 -16.17
C THR A 345 -3.27 -1.43 -15.25
N LYS A 346 -2.95 -1.62 -13.96
CA LYS A 346 -3.93 -2.15 -12.98
C LYS A 346 -5.18 -1.28 -12.86
N LYS A 347 -5.04 0.06 -12.85
CA LYS A 347 -6.18 0.98 -12.83
C LYS A 347 -7.00 0.89 -14.11
N LYS A 348 -6.36 0.81 -15.28
CA LYS A 348 -6.99 0.64 -16.59
C LYS A 348 -7.70 -0.71 -16.69
N GLU A 349 -7.06 -1.79 -16.27
CA GLU A 349 -7.66 -3.12 -16.20
C GLU A 349 -8.81 -3.18 -15.21
N ALA A 350 -8.70 -2.56 -14.03
CA ALA A 350 -9.81 -2.47 -13.08
C ALA A 350 -10.97 -1.67 -13.69
N LYS A 351 -10.69 -0.58 -14.40
CA LYS A 351 -11.69 0.23 -15.11
C LYS A 351 -12.31 -0.55 -16.27
N LEU A 352 -11.51 -1.28 -17.05
CA LEU A 352 -11.95 -2.12 -18.16
C LEU A 352 -12.76 -3.31 -17.64
N LYS A 353 -12.30 -4.02 -16.62
CA LYS A 353 -13.06 -5.07 -15.92
C LYS A 353 -14.35 -4.52 -15.33
N ARG A 354 -14.39 -3.29 -14.82
CA ARG A 354 -15.63 -2.62 -14.36
C ARG A 354 -16.54 -2.25 -15.53
N GLN A 355 -15.99 -1.82 -16.67
CA GLN A 355 -16.75 -1.52 -17.89
C GLN A 355 -17.26 -2.79 -18.56
N GLU A 356 -16.47 -3.86 -18.63
CA GLU A 356 -16.83 -5.19 -19.09
C GLU A 356 -17.79 -5.87 -18.13
N ALA A 357 -17.64 -5.71 -16.81
CA ALA A 357 -18.64 -6.17 -15.85
C ALA A 357 -19.95 -5.40 -16.03
N LYS A 358 -19.89 -4.09 -16.28
CA LYS A 358 -21.08 -3.29 -16.64
C LYS A 358 -21.66 -3.72 -17.98
N LYS A 359 -20.84 -3.98 -19.00
CA LYS A 359 -21.27 -4.43 -20.33
C LYS A 359 -21.85 -5.84 -20.28
N ARG A 360 -21.16 -6.79 -19.65
CA ARG A 360 -21.64 -8.14 -19.32
C ARG A 360 -22.85 -8.11 -18.39
N SER A 361 -23.00 -7.14 -17.50
CA SER A 361 -24.23 -6.98 -16.71
C SER A 361 -25.37 -6.43 -17.56
N ARG A 362 -25.10 -5.52 -18.50
CA ARG A 362 -26.09 -5.01 -19.46
C ARG A 362 -26.46 -6.05 -20.50
N GLU A 363 -25.51 -6.84 -20.97
CA GLU A 363 -25.67 -7.97 -21.88
C GLU A 363 -26.28 -9.16 -21.17
N ARG A 364 -25.97 -9.42 -19.88
CA ARG A 364 -26.72 -10.38 -19.06
C ARG A 364 -28.08 -9.87 -18.68
N ASN A 365 -28.31 -8.57 -18.55
CA ASN A 365 -29.64 -8.00 -18.33
C ASN A 365 -30.43 -7.96 -19.63
N LYS A 366 -29.77 -7.84 -20.79
CA LYS A 366 -30.37 -7.92 -22.12
C LYS A 366 -30.64 -9.37 -22.50
N GLU A 367 -29.68 -10.28 -22.32
CA GLU A 367 -29.86 -11.73 -22.40
C GLU A 367 -30.76 -12.24 -21.30
N MET A 368 -30.80 -11.67 -20.08
CA MET A 368 -31.86 -11.98 -19.11
C MET A 368 -33.15 -11.38 -19.61
N SER A 369 -33.24 -10.20 -20.19
CA SER A 369 -34.51 -9.69 -20.72
C SER A 369 -35.00 -10.52 -21.91
N GLU A 370 -34.09 -11.04 -22.74
CA GLU A 370 -34.35 -11.85 -23.93
C GLU A 370 -34.55 -13.32 -23.56
N LYS A 371 -33.81 -13.89 -22.59
CA LYS A 371 -34.06 -15.20 -21.96
C LYS A 371 -35.24 -15.14 -21.00
N THR A 372 -35.61 -13.99 -20.44
CA THR A 372 -36.85 -13.80 -19.68
C THR A 372 -38.00 -13.66 -20.65
N GLN A 373 -37.84 -13.00 -21.81
CA GLN A 373 -38.83 -13.01 -22.89
C GLN A 373 -38.95 -14.38 -23.60
N MET A 374 -37.87 -15.15 -23.72
CA MET A 374 -37.88 -16.50 -24.31
C MET A 374 -38.21 -17.62 -23.29
N LYS A 375 -37.83 -17.52 -22.00
CA LYS A 375 -38.29 -18.43 -20.93
C LYS A 375 -39.68 -18.08 -20.38
N GLN A 376 -40.17 -16.85 -20.53
CA GLN A 376 -41.59 -16.52 -20.29
C GLN A 376 -42.53 -17.18 -21.31
N LYS A 377 -42.00 -17.91 -22.31
CA LYS A 377 -42.78 -18.81 -23.15
C LYS A 377 -42.76 -20.28 -22.72
N SER A 378 -42.13 -20.66 -21.61
CA SER A 378 -42.27 -22.02 -21.08
C SER A 378 -42.10 -22.10 -19.55
N GLN A 379 -43.26 -22.19 -18.88
CA GLN A 379 -43.59 -22.45 -17.47
C GLN A 379 -43.63 -21.26 -16.49
N PRO A 380 -44.69 -21.14 -15.65
CA PRO A 380 -44.95 -19.97 -14.81
C PRO A 380 -44.16 -20.05 -13.51
N GLU A 381 -43.22 -19.13 -13.30
CA GLU A 381 -42.52 -19.00 -12.01
C GLU A 381 -43.35 -18.10 -11.07
N ILE A 382 -43.67 -18.61 -9.89
CA ILE A 382 -44.50 -17.93 -8.88
C ILE A 382 -43.71 -16.75 -8.32
N THR A 383 -44.28 -15.55 -8.32
CA THR A 383 -43.62 -14.32 -7.83
C THR A 383 -43.40 -14.35 -6.31
N LEU A 384 -42.42 -13.60 -5.78
CA LEU A 384 -42.17 -13.50 -4.32
C LEU A 384 -43.43 -13.06 -3.56
N GLU A 385 -44.20 -12.11 -4.13
CA GLU A 385 -45.50 -11.71 -3.59
C GLU A 385 -46.48 -12.87 -3.47
N GLU A 386 -46.56 -13.73 -4.49
CA GLU A 386 -47.45 -14.89 -4.48
C GLU A 386 -46.97 -15.96 -3.49
N ILE A 387 -45.66 -16.18 -3.35
CA ILE A 387 -45.08 -17.08 -2.34
C ILE A 387 -45.45 -16.61 -0.93
N ILE A 388 -45.29 -15.31 -0.65
CA ILE A 388 -45.65 -14.69 0.63
C ILE A 388 -47.17 -14.79 0.87
N LYS A 389 -47.98 -14.47 -0.14
CA LYS A 389 -49.45 -14.53 -0.06
C LYS A 389 -49.96 -15.94 0.21
N LYS A 390 -49.33 -16.96 -0.39
CA LYS A 390 -49.62 -18.38 -0.15
C LYS A 390 -49.04 -18.91 1.17
N LYS A 391 -48.22 -18.12 1.87
CA LYS A 391 -47.47 -18.52 3.08
C LYS A 391 -46.66 -19.80 2.85
N ASP A 392 -46.09 -19.96 1.65
CA ASP A 392 -45.25 -21.10 1.31
C ASP A 392 -43.84 -20.91 1.88
N TYR A 393 -43.69 -21.30 3.15
CA TYR A 393 -42.44 -21.12 3.91
C TYR A 393 -41.24 -21.84 3.29
N LYS A 394 -41.47 -22.99 2.62
CA LYS A 394 -40.41 -23.78 2.00
C LYS A 394 -39.87 -23.06 0.77
N LYS A 395 -40.76 -22.65 -0.15
CA LYS A 395 -40.37 -21.87 -1.33
C LYS A 395 -39.80 -20.51 -0.96
N LEU A 396 -40.33 -19.86 0.08
CA LEU A 396 -39.78 -18.59 0.55
C LEU A 396 -38.34 -18.76 1.07
N SER A 397 -38.08 -19.81 1.85
CA SER A 397 -36.73 -20.08 2.34
C SER A 397 -35.77 -20.41 1.19
N GLN A 398 -36.22 -21.17 0.19
CA GLN A 398 -35.44 -21.49 -0.99
C GLN A 398 -35.11 -20.22 -1.80
N HIS A 399 -36.10 -19.38 -2.08
CA HIS A 399 -35.92 -18.12 -2.79
C HIS A 399 -34.91 -17.19 -2.08
N LEU A 400 -34.99 -17.08 -0.75
CA LEU A 400 -34.04 -16.29 0.02
C LEU A 400 -32.62 -16.87 0.01
N ASN A 401 -32.48 -18.20 -0.02
CA ASN A 401 -31.19 -18.87 -0.11
C ASN A 401 -30.56 -18.73 -1.49
N ASP A 402 -31.35 -18.83 -2.56
CA ASP A 402 -30.88 -18.63 -3.93
C ASP A 402 -30.36 -17.20 -4.14
N GLY A 403 -31.03 -16.21 -3.54
CA GLY A 403 -30.62 -14.80 -3.57
C GLY A 403 -29.30 -14.50 -2.84
N ILE A 404 -28.78 -15.39 -1.98
CA ILE A 404 -27.51 -15.18 -1.27
C ILE A 404 -26.34 -15.07 -2.25
N LYS A 405 -26.40 -15.79 -3.37
CA LYS A 405 -25.36 -15.77 -4.41
C LYS A 405 -25.15 -14.38 -4.98
N GLU A 406 -26.17 -13.52 -4.94
CA GLU A 406 -26.06 -12.14 -5.40
C GLU A 406 -25.15 -11.30 -4.50
N TYR A 407 -25.01 -11.63 -3.20
CA TYR A 407 -24.13 -10.93 -2.26
C TYR A 407 -22.65 -11.26 -2.42
N LEU A 408 -22.28 -12.17 -3.32
CA LEU A 408 -20.88 -12.45 -3.63
C LEU A 408 -20.21 -11.35 -4.47
N THR A 409 -20.94 -10.26 -4.77
CA THR A 409 -20.38 -9.06 -5.41
C THR A 409 -20.24 -7.94 -4.40
N SER A 410 -19.12 -7.19 -4.43
CA SER A 410 -18.84 -6.17 -3.42
C SER A 410 -19.90 -5.05 -3.35
N ASP A 411 -20.50 -4.67 -4.47
CA ASP A 411 -21.53 -3.62 -4.51
C ASP A 411 -22.85 -4.06 -3.84
N THR A 412 -23.29 -5.31 -4.08
CA THR A 412 -24.51 -5.85 -3.46
C THR A 412 -24.29 -6.21 -1.99
N PHE A 413 -23.10 -6.69 -1.64
CA PHE A 413 -22.75 -6.96 -0.25
C PHE A 413 -22.72 -5.67 0.59
N LYS A 414 -22.12 -4.60 0.06
CA LYS A 414 -22.12 -3.29 0.74
C LYS A 414 -23.55 -2.79 1.00
N LYS A 415 -24.46 -2.94 0.03
CA LYS A 415 -25.89 -2.63 0.22
C LYS A 415 -26.54 -3.46 1.32
N TYR A 416 -26.18 -4.75 1.42
CA TYR A 416 -26.64 -5.62 2.50
C TYR A 416 -26.14 -5.11 3.87
N LEU A 417 -24.85 -4.77 4.00
CA LEU A 417 -24.29 -4.26 5.25
C LEU A 417 -24.88 -2.88 5.64
N ASP A 418 -25.08 -2.00 4.65
CA ASP A 418 -25.76 -0.71 4.85
C ASP A 418 -27.17 -0.92 5.39
N PHE A 419 -27.90 -1.89 4.86
CA PHE A 419 -29.22 -2.24 5.35
C PHE A 419 -29.14 -2.86 6.76
N ALA A 420 -28.20 -3.77 7.00
CA ALA A 420 -27.99 -4.41 8.29
C ALA A 420 -27.67 -3.40 9.41
N SER A 421 -26.93 -2.33 9.12
CA SER A 421 -26.63 -1.26 10.09
C SER A 421 -27.88 -0.54 10.61
N LYS A 422 -28.91 -0.40 9.76
CA LYS A 422 -30.19 0.23 10.09
C LYS A 422 -31.18 -0.74 10.74
N PHE A 423 -31.09 -2.02 10.37
CA PHE A 423 -32.00 -3.09 10.78
C PHE A 423 -31.33 -4.09 11.74
N HIS A 424 -30.32 -3.68 12.49
CA HIS A 424 -29.50 -4.53 13.38
C HIS A 424 -30.33 -5.32 14.41
N LYS A 425 -31.54 -4.88 14.77
CA LYS A 425 -32.46 -5.60 15.68
C LYS A 425 -33.17 -6.79 15.03
N TYR A 426 -33.08 -6.96 13.71
CA TYR A 426 -33.66 -8.06 12.95
C TYR A 426 -32.63 -9.16 12.69
N SER A 427 -33.10 -10.40 12.54
CA SER A 427 -32.23 -11.51 12.12
C SER A 427 -31.75 -11.33 10.69
N SER A 428 -30.62 -11.96 10.33
CA SER A 428 -30.10 -11.99 8.95
C SER A 428 -31.18 -12.45 7.96
N LYS A 429 -32.02 -13.42 8.33
CA LYS A 429 -33.14 -13.89 7.50
C LYS A 429 -34.19 -12.79 7.26
N ASN A 430 -34.54 -12.01 8.30
CA ASN A 430 -35.48 -10.91 8.15
C ASN A 430 -34.89 -9.72 7.40
N ILE A 431 -33.59 -9.44 7.57
CA ILE A 431 -32.87 -8.43 6.79
C ILE A 431 -32.94 -8.79 5.29
N ARG A 432 -32.57 -10.01 4.93
CA ARG A 432 -32.63 -10.51 3.54
C ARG A 432 -34.06 -10.48 2.99
N LEU A 433 -35.04 -10.90 3.79
CA LEU A 433 -36.45 -10.89 3.40
C LEU A 433 -36.99 -9.48 3.15
N LEU A 434 -36.63 -8.51 3.99
CA LEU A 434 -37.02 -7.11 3.79
C LEU A 434 -36.35 -6.54 2.54
N LEU A 435 -35.05 -6.79 2.37
CA LEU A 435 -34.29 -6.32 1.22
C LEU A 435 -34.84 -6.87 -0.11
N ALA A 436 -35.23 -8.16 -0.14
CA ALA A 436 -35.85 -8.80 -1.30
C ALA A 436 -37.24 -8.24 -1.64
N GLN A 437 -37.99 -7.75 -0.65
CA GLN A 437 -39.29 -7.13 -0.88
C GLN A 437 -39.17 -5.65 -1.30
N ASN A 438 -38.24 -4.91 -0.69
CA ASN A 438 -37.96 -3.52 -1.05
C ASN A 438 -36.55 -3.10 -0.54
N PRO A 439 -35.61 -2.73 -1.43
CA PRO A 439 -34.27 -2.33 -1.03
C PRO A 439 -34.19 -0.92 -0.43
N ASN A 440 -35.22 -0.08 -0.63
CA ASN A 440 -35.22 1.33 -0.22
C ASN A 440 -35.84 1.57 1.16
N ILE A 441 -36.10 0.51 1.93
CA ILE A 441 -36.78 0.62 3.23
C ILE A 441 -35.96 1.47 4.20
N ARG A 442 -36.62 2.42 4.88
CA ARG A 442 -35.98 3.26 5.90
C ARG A 442 -36.13 2.72 7.32
N ARG A 443 -37.35 2.37 7.75
CA ARG A 443 -37.64 1.76 9.07
C ARG A 443 -38.95 1.00 8.99
N VAL A 444 -39.02 -0.22 9.54
CA VAL A 444 -40.28 -1.00 9.57
C VAL A 444 -40.81 -1.21 10.98
N ALA A 445 -42.13 -1.19 11.11
CA ALA A 445 -42.82 -1.65 12.30
C ALA A 445 -44.20 -2.22 11.94
N GLY A 446 -44.77 -3.02 12.84
CA GLY A 446 -46.16 -3.46 12.72
C GLY A 446 -47.14 -2.30 12.88
N TYR A 447 -48.35 -2.43 12.33
CA TYR A 447 -49.38 -1.37 12.37
C TYR A 447 -49.61 -0.79 13.78
N ASN A 448 -49.78 -1.65 14.78
CA ASN A 448 -50.00 -1.23 16.17
C ASN A 448 -48.76 -0.59 16.82
N ALA A 449 -47.56 -0.89 16.33
CA ALA A 449 -46.34 -0.25 16.82
C ALA A 449 -46.24 1.18 16.26
N TRP A 450 -46.58 1.40 15.00
CA TRP A 450 -46.68 2.76 14.44
C TRP A 450 -47.71 3.61 15.16
N LYS A 451 -48.89 3.04 15.46
CA LYS A 451 -49.93 3.74 16.22
C LYS A 451 -49.46 4.17 17.61
N LYS A 452 -48.57 3.40 18.26
CA LYS A 452 -47.98 3.74 19.56
C LYS A 452 -46.93 4.86 19.48
N LEU A 453 -46.37 5.10 18.30
CA LEU A 453 -45.43 6.18 18.02
C LEU A 453 -46.15 7.40 17.43
N ASP A 454 -47.48 7.51 17.61
CA ASP A 454 -48.30 8.58 17.05
C ASP A 454 -48.17 8.74 15.52
N ARG A 455 -47.98 7.61 14.83
CA ARG A 455 -47.94 7.52 13.35
C ARG A 455 -49.04 6.61 12.83
N GLN A 456 -49.62 6.99 11.69
CA GLN A 456 -50.71 6.28 11.04
C GLN A 456 -50.25 5.75 9.67
N VAL A 457 -50.51 4.47 9.38
CA VAL A 457 -50.25 3.89 8.05
C VAL A 457 -51.24 4.47 7.04
N LYS A 458 -50.74 4.93 5.89
CA LYS A 458 -51.53 5.51 4.79
C LYS A 458 -52.48 4.44 4.23
N LYS A 459 -53.74 4.81 4.00
CA LYS A 459 -54.75 3.92 3.41
C LYS A 459 -54.26 3.40 2.05
N GLY A 460 -54.39 2.10 1.81
CA GLY A 460 -53.95 1.45 0.56
C GLY A 460 -52.47 1.04 0.52
N SER A 461 -51.69 1.26 1.59
CA SER A 461 -50.29 0.84 1.64
C SER A 461 -50.11 -0.68 1.56
N LYS A 462 -49.17 -1.14 0.73
CA LYS A 462 -48.80 -2.56 0.61
C LYS A 462 -47.94 -2.98 1.81
N ALA A 463 -48.34 -4.03 2.52
CA ALA A 463 -47.57 -4.57 3.63
C ALA A 463 -46.29 -5.28 3.15
N LEU A 464 -45.22 -5.12 3.90
CA LEU A 464 -44.01 -5.95 3.87
C LEU A 464 -44.14 -7.05 4.92
N TYR A 465 -43.36 -8.12 4.83
CA TYR A 465 -43.45 -9.24 5.77
C TYR A 465 -42.11 -9.57 6.41
N VAL A 466 -42.17 -9.96 7.69
CA VAL A 466 -41.05 -10.50 8.46
C VAL A 466 -41.47 -11.77 9.18
N TYR A 467 -40.52 -12.66 9.47
CA TYR A 467 -40.71 -13.76 10.41
C TYR A 467 -40.74 -13.20 11.83
N ALA A 468 -41.87 -13.34 12.52
CA ALA A 468 -42.02 -12.99 13.93
C ALA A 468 -42.28 -14.25 14.78
N PRO A 469 -41.68 -14.35 15.99
CA PRO A 469 -41.94 -15.46 16.89
C PRO A 469 -43.34 -15.35 17.49
N TYR A 470 -43.99 -16.50 17.63
CA TYR A 470 -45.22 -16.73 18.36
C TYR A 470 -44.98 -17.81 19.40
N PHE A 471 -45.19 -17.46 20.66
CA PHE A 471 -44.97 -18.35 21.79
C PHE A 471 -46.29 -19.02 22.18
N LYS A 472 -46.30 -20.35 22.22
CA LYS A 472 -47.43 -21.14 22.69
C LYS A 472 -46.97 -22.09 23.79
N ASP A 473 -47.80 -22.35 24.79
CA ASP A 473 -47.54 -23.39 25.79
C ASP A 473 -47.27 -24.74 25.10
N LYS A 474 -46.13 -25.36 25.41
CA LYS A 474 -45.78 -26.69 24.90
C LYS A 474 -46.68 -27.71 25.59
N VAL A 475 -47.34 -28.54 24.80
CA VAL A 475 -48.20 -29.60 25.29
C VAL A 475 -47.62 -30.97 24.90
N ASP A 476 -47.79 -31.96 25.75
CA ASP A 476 -47.42 -33.35 25.47
C ASP A 476 -48.42 -34.00 24.50
N LYS A 477 -48.19 -35.27 24.16
CA LYS A 477 -49.06 -36.05 23.25
C LYS A 477 -50.50 -36.20 23.76
N ASN A 478 -50.75 -35.94 25.04
CA ASN A 478 -52.06 -36.03 25.69
C ASN A 478 -52.68 -34.64 25.93
N GLY A 479 -52.05 -33.56 25.43
CA GLY A 479 -52.54 -32.19 25.58
C GLY A 479 -52.22 -31.54 26.93
N LYS A 480 -51.44 -32.18 27.80
CA LYS A 480 -51.03 -31.62 29.09
C LYS A 480 -49.83 -30.70 28.90
N LYS A 481 -49.83 -29.54 29.58
CA LYS A 481 -48.72 -28.58 29.52
C LYS A 481 -47.44 -29.23 30.05
N VAL A 482 -46.36 -29.12 29.28
CA VAL A 482 -45.03 -29.59 29.65
C VAL A 482 -44.41 -28.57 30.59
N THR A 483 -43.97 -29.02 31.76
CA THR A 483 -43.24 -28.19 32.73
C THR A 483 -41.76 -28.56 32.76
N ASP A 484 -40.89 -27.60 33.06
CA ASP A 484 -39.47 -27.83 33.28
C ASP A 484 -39.17 -28.31 34.71
N GLU A 485 -37.89 -28.49 35.04
CA GLU A 485 -37.39 -28.95 36.35
C GLU A 485 -37.77 -28.02 37.51
N ASN A 486 -38.10 -26.75 37.21
CA ASN A 486 -38.53 -25.75 38.18
C ASN A 486 -40.06 -25.60 38.26
N GLY A 487 -40.81 -26.39 37.48
CA GLY A 487 -42.27 -26.33 37.42
C GLY A 487 -42.83 -25.24 36.51
N GLU A 488 -42.01 -24.54 35.74
CA GLU A 488 -42.49 -23.53 34.78
C GLU A 488 -42.96 -24.16 33.47
N ILE A 489 -44.02 -23.60 32.86
CA ILE A 489 -44.55 -24.10 31.59
C ILE A 489 -43.54 -23.84 30.47
N VAL A 490 -43.06 -24.91 29.85
CA VAL A 490 -42.20 -24.83 28.68
C VAL A 490 -42.99 -24.22 27.53
N LYS A 491 -42.45 -23.18 26.88
CA LYS A 491 -43.05 -22.56 25.69
C LYS A 491 -42.43 -23.10 24.42
N GLU A 492 -43.26 -23.46 23.45
CA GLU A 492 -42.86 -23.72 22.08
C GLU A 492 -42.84 -22.41 21.29
N THR A 493 -41.77 -22.15 20.55
CA THR A 493 -41.64 -20.97 19.68
C THR A 493 -41.86 -21.37 18.22
N ARG A 494 -42.85 -20.76 17.56
CA ARG A 494 -43.09 -20.91 16.12
C ARG A 494 -42.94 -19.57 15.42
N TYR A 495 -42.49 -19.56 14.17
CA TYR A 495 -42.32 -18.31 13.41
C TYR A 495 -43.38 -18.18 12.32
N PHE A 496 -43.99 -16.99 12.21
CA PHE A 496 -45.02 -16.69 11.21
C PHE A 496 -44.69 -15.41 10.44
N LEU A 497 -45.10 -15.36 9.17
CA LEU A 497 -45.04 -14.13 8.38
C LEU A 497 -46.04 -13.11 8.94
N THR A 498 -45.50 -12.00 9.42
CA THR A 498 -46.26 -10.91 10.06
C THR A 498 -46.11 -9.63 9.24
N PRO A 499 -47.22 -8.92 8.96
CA PRO A 499 -47.17 -7.69 8.16
C PRO A 499 -46.54 -6.54 8.94
N VAL A 500 -45.65 -5.81 8.28
CA VAL A 500 -45.00 -4.58 8.72
C VAL A 500 -45.08 -3.52 7.61
N PHE A 501 -44.90 -2.26 7.99
CA PHE A 501 -44.97 -1.13 7.07
C PHE A 501 -43.73 -0.26 7.24
N ASP A 502 -43.22 0.28 6.13
CA ASP A 502 -42.12 1.24 6.14
C ASP A 502 -42.61 2.61 6.64
N VAL A 503 -41.74 3.40 7.25
CA VAL A 503 -42.02 4.75 7.74
C VAL A 503 -42.52 5.66 6.61
N GLU A 504 -42.04 5.50 5.37
CA GLU A 504 -42.53 6.27 4.21
C GLU A 504 -44.01 5.99 3.87
N GLN A 505 -44.52 4.83 4.29
CA GLN A 505 -45.92 4.44 4.16
C GLN A 505 -46.79 4.97 5.32
N THR A 506 -46.22 5.80 6.21
CA THR A 506 -46.92 6.37 7.36
C THR A 506 -46.92 7.89 7.33
N THR A 507 -47.87 8.50 8.04
CA THR A 507 -47.97 9.93 8.32
C THR A 507 -47.93 10.15 9.84
N GLY A 508 -47.24 11.20 10.31
CA GLY A 508 -47.12 11.54 11.72
C GLY A 508 -45.81 12.23 12.05
N ALA A 509 -45.54 12.46 13.34
CA ALA A 509 -44.36 13.15 13.84
C ALA A 509 -43.05 12.46 13.43
N GLU A 510 -42.02 13.24 13.10
CA GLU A 510 -40.70 12.70 12.76
C GLU A 510 -40.19 11.76 13.85
N LEU A 511 -39.58 10.67 13.43
CA LEU A 511 -39.02 9.72 14.37
C LEU A 511 -37.71 10.27 14.94
N PRO A 512 -37.41 10.02 16.22
CA PRO A 512 -36.13 10.40 16.79
C PRO A 512 -34.99 9.82 15.95
N GLN A 513 -33.99 10.67 15.69
CA GLN A 513 -32.71 10.28 15.12
C GLN A 513 -31.84 9.61 16.19
N LEU A 514 -30.79 8.93 15.75
CA LEU A 514 -29.77 8.41 16.67
C LEU A 514 -29.16 9.58 17.43
N VAL A 515 -29.03 9.42 18.74
CA VAL A 515 -28.47 10.45 19.63
C VAL A 515 -26.97 10.71 19.33
N TYR A 516 -26.33 9.80 18.59
CA TYR A 516 -24.89 9.78 18.31
C TYR A 516 -24.59 9.70 16.80
N ASN A 517 -25.29 10.49 15.96
CA ASN A 517 -24.91 10.56 14.55
C ASN A 517 -23.55 11.28 14.38
N LEU A 518 -22.46 10.51 14.27
CA LEU A 518 -21.10 11.05 14.16
C LEU A 518 -20.77 11.64 12.79
N GLU A 519 -21.67 11.53 11.80
CA GLU A 519 -21.49 12.14 10.46
C GLU A 519 -21.33 13.68 10.54
N GLU A 520 -21.86 14.31 11.60
CA GLU A 520 -21.90 15.76 11.73
C GLU A 520 -20.76 16.37 12.57
N ASN A 521 -20.08 15.61 13.45
CA ASN A 521 -19.12 16.24 14.38
C ASN A 521 -18.17 15.27 15.12
N LEU A 522 -17.19 14.68 14.42
CA LEU A 522 -16.02 14.05 15.07
C LEU A 522 -14.89 15.03 15.35
N SER A 523 -14.88 16.18 14.67
CA SER A 523 -13.87 17.24 14.79
C SER A 523 -13.90 18.01 16.12
N ASP A 524 -14.97 17.87 16.91
CA ASP A 524 -14.95 18.18 18.34
C ASP A 524 -14.27 17.03 19.08
N GLY A 525 -13.01 17.19 19.46
CA GLY A 525 -12.21 16.14 20.13
C GLY A 525 -12.88 15.53 21.38
N LYS A 526 -13.84 16.23 22.00
CA LYS A 526 -14.68 15.68 23.09
C LYS A 526 -15.59 14.54 22.63
N THR A 527 -16.14 14.62 21.42
CA THR A 527 -16.98 13.57 20.84
C THR A 527 -16.14 12.33 20.58
N PHE A 528 -14.94 12.48 20.00
CA PHE A 528 -14.00 11.38 19.83
C PHE A 528 -13.66 10.72 21.18
N THR A 529 -13.26 11.50 22.20
CA THR A 529 -12.89 10.94 23.51
C THR A 529 -14.05 10.15 24.15
N ARG A 530 -15.28 10.66 24.10
CA ARG A 530 -16.46 9.95 24.64
C ARG A 530 -16.73 8.66 23.89
N THR A 531 -16.68 8.69 22.56
CA THR A 531 -16.89 7.49 21.74
C THR A 531 -15.78 6.47 21.95
N TYR A 532 -14.53 6.90 21.99
CA TYR A 532 -13.39 6.04 22.27
C TYR A 532 -13.51 5.38 23.64
N ASN A 533 -13.77 6.16 24.69
CA ASN A 533 -13.95 5.64 26.05
C ASN A 533 -15.11 4.65 26.13
N ALA A 534 -16.26 4.97 25.53
CA ALA A 534 -17.41 4.07 25.50
C ALA A 534 -17.10 2.73 24.79
N LEU A 535 -16.30 2.76 23.72
CA LEU A 535 -15.87 1.54 23.03
C LEU A 535 -14.82 0.75 23.83
N VAL A 536 -13.89 1.42 24.50
CA VAL A 536 -12.90 0.77 25.39
C VAL A 536 -13.60 0.13 26.59
N GLU A 537 -14.60 0.79 27.19
CA GLU A 537 -15.39 0.29 28.32
C GLU A 537 -16.09 -1.05 28.00
N ILE A 538 -16.61 -1.19 26.77
CA ILE A 538 -17.32 -2.42 26.34
C ILE A 538 -16.39 -3.46 25.72
N CYS A 539 -15.12 -3.14 25.53
CA CYS A 539 -14.13 -4.04 24.94
C CYS A 539 -13.88 -5.22 25.90
N PRO A 540 -13.88 -6.47 25.40
CA PRO A 540 -13.70 -7.64 26.28
C PRO A 540 -12.25 -7.80 26.79
N VAL A 541 -11.31 -7.02 26.26
CA VAL A 541 -9.87 -7.11 26.53
C VAL A 541 -9.24 -5.72 26.68
N PRO A 542 -8.11 -5.58 27.39
CA PRO A 542 -7.40 -4.31 27.49
C PRO A 542 -7.01 -3.74 26.12
N VAL A 543 -7.09 -2.41 26.00
CA VAL A 543 -6.72 -1.67 24.79
C VAL A 543 -5.52 -0.77 25.09
N THR A 544 -4.44 -0.95 24.34
CA THR A 544 -3.19 -0.18 24.48
C THR A 544 -2.92 0.60 23.20
N VAL A 545 -2.50 1.85 23.31
CA VAL A 545 -2.06 2.67 22.16
C VAL A 545 -0.54 2.83 22.24
N THR A 546 0.19 2.36 21.22
CA THR A 546 1.66 2.40 21.19
C THR A 546 2.21 2.45 19.75
N SER A 547 3.53 2.50 19.61
CA SER A 547 4.20 2.42 18.31
C SER A 547 4.40 0.96 17.88
N ILE A 548 3.76 0.58 16.77
CA ILE A 548 3.83 -0.73 16.14
C ILE A 548 4.86 -0.70 15.00
N ALA A 549 5.92 -1.50 15.11
CA ALA A 549 7.03 -1.51 14.15
C ALA A 549 6.71 -2.22 12.81
N SER A 550 5.69 -3.08 12.78
CA SER A 550 5.29 -3.84 11.58
C SER A 550 4.59 -2.99 10.52
N GLY A 551 4.20 -1.75 10.85
CA GLY A 551 3.40 -0.88 9.98
C GLY A 551 1.90 -1.20 9.98
N ALA A 552 1.44 -2.15 10.81
CA ALA A 552 0.02 -2.39 11.02
C ALA A 552 -0.64 -1.23 11.80
N ASN A 553 -1.92 -0.96 11.51
CA ASN A 553 -2.68 0.06 12.24
C ASN A 553 -3.15 -0.43 13.61
N GLY A 554 -3.27 -1.74 13.79
CA GLY A 554 -3.60 -2.36 15.07
C GLY A 554 -3.57 -3.88 14.93
N TYR A 555 -3.67 -4.56 16.06
CA TYR A 555 -3.88 -6.01 16.11
C TYR A 555 -4.48 -6.41 17.46
N TYR A 556 -5.29 -7.46 17.44
CA TYR A 556 -5.61 -8.27 18.61
C TYR A 556 -4.55 -9.36 18.81
N ASP A 557 -4.02 -9.51 20.03
CA ASP A 557 -3.09 -10.58 20.42
C ASP A 557 -3.87 -11.71 21.15
N PRO A 558 -4.10 -12.87 20.52
CA PRO A 558 -4.83 -13.99 21.14
C PRO A 558 -4.10 -14.60 22.34
N THR A 559 -2.78 -14.44 22.42
CA THR A 559 -1.94 -15.03 23.49
C THR A 559 -2.02 -14.18 24.74
N LYS A 560 -1.88 -12.85 24.58
CA LYS A 560 -1.92 -11.90 25.70
C LYS A 560 -3.33 -11.42 26.04
N LYS A 561 -4.30 -11.69 25.16
CA LYS A 561 -5.67 -11.19 25.26
C LYS A 561 -5.70 -9.67 25.41
N GLU A 562 -5.04 -8.97 24.50
CA GLU A 562 -5.00 -7.51 24.45
C GLU A 562 -5.18 -6.99 23.01
N ILE A 563 -5.68 -5.77 22.88
CA ILE A 563 -5.72 -5.03 21.61
C ILE A 563 -4.64 -3.97 21.65
N VAL A 564 -3.82 -3.91 20.61
CA VAL A 564 -2.79 -2.89 20.43
C VAL A 564 -3.13 -2.05 19.22
N LEU A 565 -3.27 -0.74 19.42
CA LEU A 565 -3.56 0.24 18.37
C LEU A 565 -2.31 1.08 18.10
N GLN A 566 -2.10 1.41 16.82
CA GLN A 566 -1.01 2.29 16.40
C GLN A 566 -1.29 3.74 16.84
N GLN A 567 -0.27 4.39 17.39
CA GLN A 567 -0.33 5.82 17.69
C GLN A 567 -0.43 6.67 16.41
N HIS A 568 -1.07 7.84 16.50
CA HIS A 568 -1.19 8.84 15.41
C HIS A 568 -1.99 8.42 14.17
N LEU A 569 -2.96 7.50 14.28
CA LEU A 569 -3.84 7.12 13.16
C LEU A 569 -4.89 8.18 12.76
N GLY A 570 -5.18 9.13 13.64
CA GLY A 570 -6.32 10.04 13.50
C GLY A 570 -7.63 9.42 14.00
N GLU A 571 -8.54 10.28 14.46
CA GLU A 571 -9.72 9.91 15.26
C GLU A 571 -10.60 8.84 14.60
N VAL A 572 -11.02 9.07 13.35
CA VAL A 572 -11.89 8.15 12.60
C VAL A 572 -11.23 6.79 12.40
N MET A 573 -9.94 6.79 12.07
CA MET A 573 -9.21 5.56 11.80
C MET A 573 -8.98 4.77 13.09
N THR A 574 -8.66 5.44 14.20
CA THR A 574 -8.55 4.80 15.53
C THR A 574 -9.83 4.07 15.91
N LEU A 575 -11.00 4.70 15.75
CA LEU A 575 -12.29 4.05 16.06
C LEU A 575 -12.56 2.85 15.16
N LYS A 576 -12.28 2.95 13.85
CA LYS A 576 -12.45 1.84 12.90
C LYS A 576 -11.59 0.64 13.25
N VAL A 577 -10.31 0.88 13.53
CA VAL A 577 -9.36 -0.18 13.89
C VAL A 577 -9.76 -0.80 15.23
N LEU A 578 -10.13 0.01 16.23
CA LEU A 578 -10.65 -0.51 17.50
C LEU A 578 -11.87 -1.42 17.30
N LEU A 579 -12.84 -1.04 16.47
CA LEU A 579 -14.01 -1.87 16.15
C LEU A 579 -13.63 -3.18 15.44
N HIS A 580 -12.64 -3.13 14.53
CA HIS A 580 -12.12 -4.31 13.83
C HIS A 580 -11.46 -5.29 14.81
N GLU A 581 -10.49 -4.82 15.59
CA GLU A 581 -9.76 -5.66 16.56
C GLU A 581 -10.65 -6.16 17.69
N MET A 582 -11.60 -5.34 18.16
CA MET A 582 -12.59 -5.76 19.14
C MET A 582 -13.47 -6.88 18.60
N THR A 583 -13.82 -6.85 17.31
CA THR A 583 -14.56 -7.96 16.70
C THR A 583 -13.73 -9.24 16.68
N HIS A 584 -12.43 -9.18 16.38
CA HIS A 584 -11.54 -10.33 16.51
C HIS A 584 -11.51 -10.88 17.94
N ALA A 585 -11.40 -10.00 18.94
CA ALA A 585 -11.42 -10.41 20.35
C ALA A 585 -12.75 -11.08 20.76
N MET A 586 -13.88 -10.68 20.15
CA MET A 586 -15.21 -11.23 20.47
C MET A 586 -15.52 -12.53 19.72
N LEU A 587 -15.23 -12.61 18.42
CA LEU A 587 -15.58 -13.77 17.59
C LEU A 587 -14.47 -14.82 17.50
N HIS A 588 -13.22 -14.40 17.63
CA HIS A 588 -12.04 -15.21 17.34
C HIS A 588 -10.99 -15.15 18.48
N PRO A 589 -11.40 -15.22 19.76
CA PRO A 589 -10.50 -14.94 20.89
C PRO A 589 -9.28 -15.85 20.93
N ASP A 590 -9.41 -17.11 20.51
CA ASP A 590 -8.38 -18.16 20.57
C ASP A 590 -7.85 -18.57 19.20
N SER A 591 -8.05 -17.72 18.18
CA SER A 591 -7.67 -18.08 16.80
C SER A 591 -6.19 -18.42 16.67
N GLN A 592 -5.92 -19.54 16.00
CA GLN A 592 -4.59 -19.98 15.56
C GLN A 592 -4.46 -19.91 14.03
N ALA A 593 -5.38 -19.19 13.37
CA ALA A 593 -5.42 -19.10 11.92
C ALA A 593 -4.17 -18.38 11.39
N ILE A 594 -3.63 -18.87 10.28
CA ILE A 594 -2.41 -18.36 9.68
C ILE A 594 -2.79 -17.45 8.52
N PHE A 595 -2.11 -16.31 8.40
CA PHE A 595 -2.32 -15.36 7.32
C PHE A 595 -2.36 -16.06 5.95
N GLY A 596 -3.47 -15.88 5.22
CA GLY A 596 -3.67 -16.45 3.89
C GLY A 596 -4.40 -17.79 3.84
N ASP A 597 -4.70 -18.42 4.98
CA ASP A 597 -5.55 -19.62 5.02
C ASP A 597 -7.06 -19.26 4.94
N ASP A 598 -7.90 -20.28 4.71
CA ASP A 598 -9.35 -20.11 4.56
C ASP A 598 -10.02 -19.64 5.86
N VAL A 599 -9.50 -20.05 7.02
CA VAL A 599 -10.04 -19.70 8.33
C VAL A 599 -9.76 -18.23 8.61
N TYR A 600 -8.52 -17.79 8.43
CA TYR A 600 -8.06 -16.41 8.52
C TYR A 600 -8.87 -15.50 7.60
N SER A 601 -9.02 -15.90 6.33
CA SER A 601 -9.81 -15.14 5.35
C SER A 601 -11.27 -14.96 5.76
N ARG A 602 -11.88 -15.99 6.37
CA ARG A 602 -13.24 -15.90 6.92
C ARG A 602 -13.30 -14.99 8.15
N GLN A 603 -12.32 -15.10 9.05
CA GLN A 603 -12.28 -14.29 10.27
C GLN A 603 -12.12 -12.79 9.97
N GLU A 604 -11.22 -12.43 9.05
CA GLU A 604 -11.06 -11.05 8.56
C GLU A 604 -12.35 -10.55 7.90
N PHE A 605 -13.03 -11.40 7.12
CA PHE A 605 -14.32 -11.06 6.52
C PHE A 605 -15.39 -10.73 7.57
N GLU A 606 -15.52 -11.58 8.58
CA GLU A 606 -16.48 -11.38 9.66
C GLU A 606 -16.14 -10.11 10.47
N ALA A 607 -14.87 -9.93 10.83
CA ALA A 607 -14.38 -8.77 11.56
C ALA A 607 -14.61 -7.46 10.81
N GLU A 608 -14.20 -7.38 9.54
CA GLU A 608 -14.36 -6.17 8.74
C GLU A 608 -15.84 -5.84 8.49
N SER A 609 -16.69 -6.87 8.29
CA SER A 609 -18.12 -6.68 8.05
C SER A 609 -18.85 -6.16 9.29
N VAL A 610 -18.54 -6.69 10.48
CA VAL A 610 -19.10 -6.18 11.74
C VAL A 610 -18.61 -4.76 12.02
N ALA A 611 -17.31 -4.51 11.87
CA ALA A 611 -16.73 -3.18 12.03
C ALA A 611 -17.38 -2.16 11.08
N TYR A 612 -17.64 -2.53 9.83
CA TYR A 612 -18.38 -1.70 8.87
C TYR A 612 -19.80 -1.39 9.35
N ILE A 613 -20.57 -2.41 9.76
CA ILE A 613 -21.97 -2.25 10.19
C ILE A 613 -22.04 -1.30 11.39
N VAL A 614 -21.18 -1.50 12.38
CA VAL A 614 -21.15 -0.70 13.62
C VAL A 614 -20.66 0.71 13.32
N SER A 615 -19.59 0.86 12.52
CA SER A 615 -19.11 2.17 12.05
C SER A 615 -20.21 2.95 11.35
N ARG A 616 -20.94 2.29 10.44
CA ARG A 616 -22.04 2.93 9.69
C ARG A 616 -23.20 3.30 10.61
N HIS A 617 -23.51 2.47 11.60
CA HIS A 617 -24.53 2.75 12.60
C HIS A 617 -24.19 3.98 13.45
N LEU A 618 -22.94 4.09 13.88
CA LEU A 618 -22.44 5.23 14.66
C LEU A 618 -22.26 6.50 13.81
N GLY A 619 -22.35 6.42 12.47
CA GLY A 619 -22.16 7.56 11.58
C GLY A 619 -20.70 7.88 11.25
N LEU A 620 -19.78 6.91 11.42
CA LEU A 620 -18.40 7.06 10.94
C LEU A 620 -18.37 6.99 9.40
N ASP A 621 -17.44 7.71 8.75
CA ASP A 621 -17.22 7.59 7.31
C ASP A 621 -16.77 6.17 6.95
N THR A 622 -17.55 5.42 6.17
CA THR A 622 -17.20 4.06 5.73
C THR A 622 -16.71 3.98 4.28
N SER A 623 -16.34 5.11 3.67
CA SER A 623 -15.87 5.19 2.28
C SER A 623 -14.63 4.34 2.00
N SER A 624 -13.74 4.18 2.98
CA SER A 624 -12.46 3.47 2.88
C SER A 624 -12.55 1.94 2.94
N TYR A 625 -13.68 1.36 3.38
CA TYR A 625 -13.84 -0.09 3.47
C TYR A 625 -13.98 -0.74 2.09
N SER A 626 -13.33 -1.89 1.88
CA SER A 626 -13.38 -2.61 0.60
C SER A 626 -13.40 -4.14 0.75
N PHE A 627 -14.51 -4.75 0.36
CA PHE A 627 -14.71 -6.21 0.42
C PHE A 627 -14.17 -6.92 -0.83
N GLY A 628 -12.88 -6.73 -1.12
CA GLY A 628 -12.21 -7.24 -2.33
C GLY A 628 -12.00 -8.76 -2.34
N TYR A 629 -12.06 -9.39 -1.17
CA TYR A 629 -11.90 -10.84 -0.99
C TYR A 629 -13.22 -11.61 -1.13
N LEU A 630 -14.37 -10.99 -1.38
CA LEU A 630 -15.63 -11.73 -1.67
C LEU A 630 -15.49 -12.70 -2.85
N SER A 631 -14.53 -12.45 -3.76
CA SER A 631 -14.21 -13.39 -4.83
C SER A 631 -13.62 -14.72 -4.34
N SER A 632 -13.00 -14.79 -3.15
CA SER A 632 -12.48 -16.05 -2.61
C SER A 632 -13.61 -17.04 -2.27
N TRP A 633 -14.80 -16.53 -1.92
CA TRP A 633 -16.02 -17.31 -1.69
C TRP A 633 -16.66 -17.86 -2.98
N THR A 634 -16.18 -17.47 -4.17
CA THR A 634 -16.82 -17.80 -5.47
C THR A 634 -16.18 -18.94 -6.26
N LYS A 635 -14.99 -19.43 -5.88
CA LYS A 635 -14.41 -20.58 -6.58
C LYS A 635 -15.14 -21.86 -6.13
N GLN A 636 -15.80 -22.51 -7.09
CA GLN A 636 -16.48 -23.82 -7.01
C GLN A 636 -17.84 -23.90 -6.30
N GLY A 637 -18.35 -22.86 -5.62
CA GLY A 637 -19.71 -22.90 -5.07
C GLY A 637 -19.92 -23.88 -3.90
N GLU A 638 -18.84 -24.43 -3.34
CA GLU A 638 -18.86 -25.39 -2.23
C GLU A 638 -18.99 -24.74 -0.84
N LYS A 639 -19.02 -23.39 -0.75
CA LYS A 639 -19.02 -22.64 0.54
C LYS A 639 -20.24 -21.72 0.75
N LEU A 640 -21.36 -21.93 0.06
CA LEU A 640 -22.53 -21.05 0.21
C LEU A 640 -23.16 -21.13 1.60
N GLU A 641 -23.18 -22.33 2.19
CA GLU A 641 -23.62 -22.59 3.55
C GLU A 641 -22.73 -21.86 4.57
N GLU A 642 -21.40 -21.96 4.42
CA GLU A 642 -20.44 -21.25 5.27
C GLU A 642 -20.61 -19.73 5.17
N PHE A 643 -20.78 -19.21 3.94
CA PHE A 643 -21.04 -17.80 3.73
C PHE A 643 -22.34 -17.36 4.42
N THR A 644 -23.39 -18.18 4.31
CA THR A 644 -24.68 -17.93 4.99
C THR A 644 -24.52 -17.88 6.50
N GLN A 645 -23.72 -18.79 7.06
CA GLN A 645 -23.41 -18.83 8.48
C GLN A 645 -22.65 -17.57 8.92
N SER A 646 -21.65 -17.12 8.13
CA SER A 646 -20.96 -15.86 8.38
C SER A 646 -21.92 -14.66 8.35
N LEU A 647 -22.90 -14.60 7.44
CA LEU A 647 -23.91 -13.52 7.46
C LEU A 647 -24.73 -13.50 8.76
N GLU A 648 -25.03 -14.67 9.32
CA GLU A 648 -25.74 -14.79 10.60
C GLU A 648 -24.85 -14.34 11.77
N THR A 649 -23.58 -14.79 11.80
CA THR A 649 -22.57 -14.36 12.77
C THR A 649 -22.40 -12.84 12.74
N ILE A 650 -22.16 -12.26 11.56
CA ILE A 650 -21.97 -10.82 11.35
C ILE A 650 -23.18 -10.04 11.87
N THR A 651 -24.39 -10.45 11.52
CA THR A 651 -25.61 -9.74 11.94
C THR A 651 -25.80 -9.82 13.46
N LYS A 652 -25.58 -10.99 14.04
CA LYS A 652 -25.72 -11.22 15.48
C LYS A 652 -24.69 -10.41 16.26
N GLU A 653 -23.44 -10.41 15.82
CA GLU A 653 -22.37 -9.73 16.52
C GLU A 653 -22.49 -8.22 16.40
N ALA A 654 -22.75 -7.71 15.19
CA ALA A 654 -23.00 -6.29 14.98
C ALA A 654 -24.18 -5.79 15.82
N ARG A 655 -25.24 -6.59 15.98
CA ARG A 655 -26.35 -6.26 16.88
C ARG A 655 -25.88 -6.12 18.33
N THR A 656 -25.16 -7.11 18.85
CA THR A 656 -24.66 -7.11 20.22
C THR A 656 -23.78 -5.89 20.47
N LEU A 657 -22.87 -5.62 19.54
CA LEU A 657 -21.93 -4.53 19.67
C LEU A 657 -22.59 -3.16 19.54
N ILE A 658 -23.56 -2.99 18.63
CA ILE A 658 -24.38 -1.77 18.54
C ILE A 658 -25.17 -1.55 19.84
N GLU A 659 -25.83 -2.57 20.38
CA GLU A 659 -26.62 -2.43 21.62
C GLU A 659 -25.73 -2.04 22.81
N LYS A 660 -24.53 -2.61 22.92
CA LYS A 660 -23.53 -2.22 23.95
C LYS A 660 -23.02 -0.79 23.74
N ALA A 661 -22.67 -0.43 22.51
CA ALA A 661 -22.16 0.90 22.18
C ALA A 661 -23.23 1.98 22.43
N ASP A 662 -24.47 1.77 22.00
CA ASP A 662 -25.60 2.66 22.26
C ASP A 662 -25.81 2.88 23.76
N HIS A 663 -25.74 1.80 24.55
CA HIS A 663 -25.88 1.86 25.99
C HIS A 663 -24.75 2.65 26.65
N ALA A 664 -23.48 2.33 26.35
CA ALA A 664 -22.33 3.03 26.90
C ALA A 664 -22.32 4.52 26.52
N LEU A 665 -22.62 4.84 25.26
CA LEU A 665 -22.73 6.23 24.78
C LEU A 665 -23.87 7.00 25.45
N SER A 666 -24.96 6.33 25.82
CA SER A 666 -26.06 6.93 26.58
C SER A 666 -25.70 7.34 27.99
N ILE A 667 -24.88 6.53 28.66
CA ILE A 667 -24.36 6.86 29.98
C ILE A 667 -23.44 8.07 29.88
N GLU A 668 -22.50 8.07 28.92
CA GLU A 668 -21.56 9.17 28.68
C GLU A 668 -22.24 10.53 28.39
N LYS A 669 -23.42 10.53 27.74
CA LYS A 669 -24.21 11.75 27.51
C LYS A 669 -25.20 12.10 28.64
N GLY A 670 -25.28 11.30 29.71
CA GLY A 670 -26.23 11.50 30.80
C GLY A 670 -27.69 11.27 30.37
N ILE A 671 -27.92 10.47 29.33
CA ILE A 671 -29.24 10.15 28.79
C ILE A 671 -29.64 8.77 29.32
N GLN A 672 -30.60 8.71 30.25
CA GLN A 672 -31.19 7.43 30.67
C GLN A 672 -31.99 6.83 29.50
N LEU A 673 -31.45 5.76 28.88
CA LEU A 673 -32.24 4.88 28.03
C LEU A 673 -33.16 4.03 28.92
N PRO A 674 -34.47 3.93 28.63
CA PRO A 674 -35.35 3.09 29.43
C PRO A 674 -34.98 1.62 29.25
N GLN A 675 -34.79 0.89 30.35
CA GLN A 675 -34.35 -0.52 30.31
C GLN A 675 -35.48 -1.44 29.82
N ASN A 676 -36.75 -0.99 29.87
CA ASN A 676 -37.91 -1.78 29.46
C ASN A 676 -39.13 -0.89 29.11
N LYS A 677 -40.11 -1.46 28.40
CA LYS A 677 -41.37 -0.80 27.98
C LYS A 677 -42.20 -0.18 29.11
N PHE A 678 -41.99 -0.61 30.36
CA PHE A 678 -42.65 -0.06 31.53
C PHE A 678 -42.01 1.27 31.95
N GLU A 679 -40.68 1.31 32.03
CA GLU A 679 -39.92 2.53 32.33
C GLU A 679 -40.05 3.58 31.23
N GLU A 680 -40.08 3.16 29.97
CA GLU A 680 -40.35 4.04 28.81
C GLU A 680 -41.70 4.76 28.95
N ARG A 681 -42.72 4.05 29.45
CA ARG A 681 -44.06 4.63 29.73
C ARG A 681 -44.03 5.56 30.94
N LEU A 682 -43.26 5.23 31.97
CA LEU A 682 -43.13 6.04 33.18
C LEU A 682 -42.39 7.37 32.90
N LEU A 683 -41.35 7.32 32.07
CA LEU A 683 -40.58 8.49 31.61
C LEU A 683 -41.42 9.39 30.69
N ASN A 684 -42.21 8.80 29.79
CA ASN A 684 -43.14 9.56 28.94
C ASN A 684 -44.30 10.16 29.74
N ALA A 685 -44.79 9.48 30.78
CA ALA A 685 -45.79 10.03 31.70
C ALA A 685 -45.22 11.21 32.50
N LYS A 686 -44.02 11.08 33.06
CA LYS A 686 -43.32 12.17 33.78
C LYS A 686 -42.99 13.36 32.88
N LYS A 687 -42.58 13.13 31.63
CA LYS A 687 -42.34 14.20 30.65
C LYS A 687 -43.62 14.97 30.32
N LYS A 688 -44.75 14.27 30.15
CA LYS A 688 -46.07 14.91 29.96
C LYS A 688 -46.49 15.73 31.18
N GLU A 689 -46.29 15.23 32.40
CA GLU A 689 -46.56 16.01 33.63
C GLU A 689 -45.68 17.27 33.73
N THR A 690 -44.41 17.17 33.33
CA THR A 690 -43.46 18.29 33.36
C THR A 690 -43.78 19.34 32.27
N GLU A 691 -44.27 18.92 31.10
CA GLU A 691 -44.75 19.82 30.04
C GLU A 691 -46.07 20.51 30.42
N VAL A 692 -47.01 19.77 31.02
CA VAL A 692 -48.28 20.34 31.53
C VAL A 692 -48.01 21.34 32.66
N GLY A 693 -47.06 21.05 33.57
CA GLY A 693 -46.63 21.99 34.60
C GLY A 693 -45.94 23.25 34.05
N LYS A 694 -45.15 23.12 32.98
CA LYS A 694 -44.53 24.27 32.29
C LYS A 694 -45.54 25.12 31.51
N LEU A 695 -46.56 24.50 30.92
CA LEU A 695 -47.66 25.20 30.25
C LEU A 695 -48.53 25.98 31.25
N GLN A 696 -48.86 25.37 32.40
CA GLN A 696 -49.60 26.04 33.47
C GLN A 696 -48.78 27.19 34.12
N ALA A 697 -47.47 27.02 34.31
CA ALA A 697 -46.59 28.08 34.80
C ALA A 697 -46.44 29.24 33.80
N ASN A 698 -46.49 28.97 32.49
CA ASN A 698 -46.47 30.00 31.46
C ASN A 698 -47.82 30.72 31.30
N GLU A 699 -48.95 30.06 31.53
CA GLU A 699 -50.26 30.72 31.60
C GLU A 699 -50.38 31.63 32.84
N GLN A 700 -49.88 31.20 34.01
CA GLN A 700 -49.81 32.06 35.20
C GLN A 700 -48.89 33.27 35.01
N LYS A 701 -47.77 33.12 34.29
CA LYS A 701 -46.90 34.25 33.91
C LYS A 701 -47.52 35.18 32.87
N ARG A 702 -48.43 34.68 32.00
CA ARG A 702 -49.19 35.52 31.07
C ARG A 702 -50.30 36.32 31.75
N GLN A 703 -50.99 35.74 32.74
CA GLN A 703 -52.01 36.46 33.52
C GLN A 703 -51.41 37.51 34.48
N GLN A 704 -50.13 37.40 34.86
CA GLN A 704 -49.44 38.42 35.66
C GLN A 704 -48.86 39.59 34.84
N ASN A 705 -48.82 39.48 33.51
CA ASN A 705 -48.24 40.48 32.61
C ASN A 705 -49.26 41.17 31.67
N GLU A 706 -50.55 41.20 32.05
CA GLU A 706 -51.48 42.15 31.43
C GLU A 706 -51.29 43.56 32.03
N PRO A 707 -51.10 44.61 31.22
CA PRO A 707 -50.92 45.96 31.74
C PRO A 707 -52.20 46.49 32.37
N LYS A 708 -52.13 46.90 33.64
CA LYS A 708 -53.15 47.74 34.27
C LYS A 708 -53.20 49.09 33.55
N ILE A 709 -54.17 49.28 32.67
CA ILE A 709 -54.52 50.60 32.13
C ILE A 709 -55.27 51.36 33.22
N SER A 710 -54.64 52.39 33.76
CA SER A 710 -55.25 53.40 34.59
C SER A 710 -56.12 54.33 33.74
N ALA A 711 -57.42 54.38 34.02
CA ALA A 711 -58.30 55.45 33.56
C ALA A 711 -58.82 56.22 34.79
N GLN A 712 -58.30 57.44 34.99
CA GLN A 712 -58.91 58.46 35.82
C GLN A 712 -59.92 59.25 34.98
N ILE A 713 -61.20 59.07 35.33
CA ILE A 713 -62.28 60.07 35.48
C ILE A 713 -62.36 61.21 34.43
N ALA A 714 -63.41 61.17 33.60
CA ALA A 714 -64.33 62.30 33.37
C ALA A 714 -65.61 61.84 32.63
N ASN A 715 -66.75 61.85 33.33
CA ASN A 715 -68.11 62.02 32.78
C ASN A 715 -68.32 63.53 32.44
N PRO A 716 -69.39 64.00 31.74
CA PRO A 716 -70.49 63.31 31.05
C PRO A 716 -70.89 63.92 29.66
N THR A 717 -71.90 63.29 29.03
CA THR A 717 -73.00 63.87 28.18
C THR A 717 -72.89 64.06 26.64
N ARG A 718 -73.98 63.57 25.98
CA ARG A 718 -74.61 63.93 24.67
C ARG A 718 -73.85 63.48 23.40
N PHE A 719 -74.41 62.73 22.44
CA PHE A 719 -75.79 62.43 22.01
C PHE A 719 -75.89 60.96 21.56
#